data_AF-A0A6V7LVC5-F1
#
_entry.id   AF-A0A6V7LVC5-F1
#
_cell.length_a   1.000
_cell.length_b   1.000
_cell.length_c   1.000
_cell.angle_alpha   90.00
_cell.angle_beta   90.00
_cell.angle_gamma   90.00
#
_symmetry.space_group_name_H-M   'P 1'
#
loop_
_entity.id
_entity.type
_entity.pdbx_description
1 polymer ?
#
loop_
_entity_poly.entity_id
_entity_poly.type
_entity_poly.pdbx_seq_one_letter_code
_entity_poly.pdbx_strand_id
1 'polypeptide(L)'
;VQDSGLFKFIRICTLFAPDQHLVDFSFTMTRLWAVWRITEMDKVAVTHAQLPLNGAQVNSEWETAILEQPPDRDYIVTDPGTDPRQAYINYIFHPGQFSLADITRALSIYRRSNLIADMTLSPAVLKERVCMAVEAEIQAEVMDYEMTDEDYLEITNRCWWKFYSCVIQYHINGSRPIGLLLLPSVYGVALLKKSSFSLLRPMEALEHLMLSNEKCYASKFKSTPILSQDEETCQDLISLMSALVMLEEQLSEEIKTSFEKDLYQLKSPDVVVEDLFSRVALEPDEPLSDYDFQMEIHHKLENVKDPSRAMAMLLEALTYDLGQPEKMKLDNDPEASRILLNINHLFSSQLGISTISESVSQIALLRFSICRDLLILQKMVLSRPEAFDSRMLHSIKSSLAPRTVVLTQAYYVVTWISESTAAATPPQALLETAIQRLSLLKLIDPRSTAHRQQKSMSLLELFVQSGGARHAHALMAHTMDLDASTVIPWHFGMLTQITLVAQLVWPISGNFVFPEWLLSSCQFLLVQEYVRLLSTWCEWNSASRKFILAVALLEMGETRKSCDHILRAASGVLTDDFLASTMLENPAPTEGQALVCYYLKAIELFEQHNAADCIIELAETAITISDKDDPNLPTLHSIIFTQHLNLGHHREAYHCLNSNPDAARRTDCLRQLVVTLFERKKLIDLVSFPYVDMYEDLERIVIGRARSVDLMENNYYNFLYSFYVNKGNMRKAASVMYEQAMRLSQESHSVEIITKQGQCLLACINALNLVNEKYKWIVRPVVDQSYDNEINPKKKRSIDGKEVLHYKVKKMVEVLELKDIRKEYFLVDARLKLSKQNSELHAIAQAEPEELIAVLSSVGLYTTALHLCEQFKISKSSVLEMLTSLCLRLTQHEDNDAWDWLIQNDVYEINGCSNNVADVSWRLLERLTIDHEMEGRTELHKGVAKKLLHQGAFLPQWLVGSYKKRNAAELLRIVLGSGRLLEACDLAVDYINAVLGEGKEYFGIQENLVATGGPVWLPLNTVELLLAELNYARDEDSSYNE
;
A
#
# COMPACT_ATOMS: atom_id res chain seq x y z
N VAL A 1 43.07 -60.97 25.70
CA VAL A 1 43.57 -61.64 24.47
C VAL A 1 43.26 -63.12 24.58
N GLN A 2 42.78 -63.73 23.50
CA GLN A 2 42.49 -65.17 23.49
C GLN A 2 43.79 -65.88 23.11
N ASP A 3 44.35 -66.63 24.05
CA ASP A 3 45.57 -67.39 23.84
C ASP A 3 45.25 -68.84 24.18
N SER A 4 45.43 -69.75 23.24
CA SER A 4 45.03 -71.17 23.38
C SER A 4 43.57 -71.43 23.82
N GLY A 5 42.63 -70.57 23.40
CA GLY A 5 41.20 -70.71 23.76
C GLY A 5 40.83 -70.23 25.17
N LEU A 6 41.79 -69.72 25.95
CA LEU A 6 41.58 -69.14 27.28
C LEU A 6 41.69 -67.61 27.23
N PHE A 7 40.83 -66.94 27.99
CA PHE A 7 40.91 -65.48 28.16
C PHE A 7 42.04 -65.13 29.11
N LYS A 8 43.04 -64.39 28.62
CA LYS A 8 44.12 -63.83 29.44
C LYS A 8 43.90 -62.33 29.65
N PHE A 9 43.92 -61.92 30.91
CA PHE A 9 43.97 -60.51 31.30
C PHE A 9 45.36 -59.95 31.02
N ILE A 10 45.42 -58.83 30.28
CA ILE A 10 46.65 -58.10 30.01
C ILE A 10 46.49 -56.71 30.64
N ARG A 11 47.41 -56.37 31.53
CA ARG A 11 47.49 -55.01 32.11
C ARG A 11 48.04 -54.07 31.04
N ILE A 12 47.26 -53.05 30.68
CA ILE A 12 47.65 -52.04 29.69
C ILE A 12 48.21 -50.79 30.38
N CYS A 13 47.47 -50.22 31.34
CA CYS A 13 47.90 -49.07 32.13
C CYS A 13 47.35 -49.15 33.57
N THR A 14 47.79 -48.25 34.45
CA THR A 14 47.25 -48.10 35.81
C THR A 14 47.15 -46.62 36.14
N LEU A 15 45.98 -46.22 36.60
CA LEU A 15 45.67 -44.86 37.00
C LEU A 15 45.04 -44.91 38.40
N PHE A 16 45.50 -44.05 39.29
CA PHE A 16 44.96 -43.96 40.65
C PHE A 16 43.75 -43.02 40.67
N ALA A 17 42.70 -43.41 41.41
CA ALA A 17 41.52 -42.59 41.59
C ALA A 17 41.80 -41.42 42.55
N PRO A 18 41.16 -40.25 42.38
CA PRO A 18 41.15 -39.19 43.38
C PRO A 18 40.44 -39.66 44.67
N ASP A 19 40.67 -38.93 45.77
CA ASP A 19 40.05 -39.21 47.09
C ASP A 19 38.58 -38.74 47.14
N GLN A 20 37.74 -39.33 46.28
CA GLN A 20 36.34 -39.01 46.10
C GLN A 20 35.52 -40.28 45.82
N HIS A 21 34.20 -40.24 46.04
CA HIS A 21 33.34 -41.40 45.83
C HIS A 21 32.93 -41.54 44.37
N LEU A 22 33.33 -42.64 43.73
CA LEU A 22 32.94 -42.92 42.34
C LEU A 22 31.44 -43.16 42.21
N VAL A 23 30.79 -42.42 41.30
CA VAL A 23 29.38 -42.58 40.93
C VAL A 23 29.26 -43.46 39.69
N ASP A 24 29.97 -43.09 38.61
CA ASP A 24 29.97 -43.79 37.32
C ASP A 24 31.27 -43.50 36.57
N PHE A 25 31.65 -44.38 35.63
CA PHE A 25 32.82 -44.18 34.76
C PHE A 25 32.62 -44.81 33.39
N SER A 26 33.28 -44.23 32.39
CA SER A 26 33.28 -44.76 31.03
C SER A 26 34.58 -44.42 30.33
N PHE A 27 35.06 -45.26 29.42
CA PHE A 27 36.34 -45.05 28.74
C PHE A 27 36.22 -45.15 27.23
N THR A 28 37.02 -44.34 26.54
CA THR A 28 37.30 -44.45 25.11
C THR A 28 38.65 -45.11 24.88
N MET A 29 39.03 -45.26 23.60
CA MET A 29 40.35 -45.74 23.22
C MET A 29 41.48 -44.76 23.56
N THR A 30 41.22 -43.62 24.17
CA THR A 30 42.27 -42.62 24.50
C THR A 30 42.08 -41.96 25.86
N ARG A 31 40.86 -41.96 26.43
CA ARG A 31 40.53 -41.26 27.67
C ARG A 31 39.62 -42.08 28.57
N LEU A 32 39.79 -41.93 29.87
CA LEU A 32 38.87 -42.40 30.90
C LEU A 32 38.11 -41.20 31.46
N TRP A 33 36.79 -41.29 31.50
CA TRP A 33 35.88 -40.32 32.11
C TRP A 33 35.28 -40.91 33.39
N ALA A 34 35.14 -40.10 34.42
CA ALA A 34 34.57 -40.51 35.69
C ALA A 34 33.75 -39.40 36.33
N VAL A 35 32.71 -39.79 37.07
CA VAL A 35 31.87 -38.93 37.89
C VAL A 35 32.09 -39.27 39.34
N TRP A 36 32.33 -38.26 40.16
CA TRP A 36 32.65 -38.40 41.56
C TRP A 36 31.70 -37.58 42.40
N ARG A 37 31.26 -38.11 43.53
CA ARG A 37 30.58 -37.34 44.56
C ARG A 37 31.65 -36.73 45.48
N ILE A 38 31.60 -35.41 45.61
CA ILE A 38 32.52 -34.65 46.48
C ILE A 38 31.98 -34.66 47.92
N THR A 39 32.84 -34.40 48.89
CA THR A 39 32.52 -34.32 50.33
C THR A 39 31.55 -33.17 50.68
N GLU A 40 31.50 -32.11 49.86
CA GLU A 40 30.47 -31.06 49.94
C GLU A 40 29.09 -31.62 49.55
N MET A 41 28.08 -31.39 50.38
CA MET A 41 26.76 -32.05 50.26
C MET A 41 26.18 -31.95 48.83
N ASP A 42 25.96 -33.12 48.22
CA ASP A 42 25.33 -33.32 46.91
C ASP A 42 26.03 -32.69 45.69
N LYS A 43 27.28 -32.19 45.82
CA LYS A 43 28.09 -31.76 44.67
C LYS A 43 28.80 -32.93 44.00
N VAL A 44 29.02 -32.79 42.69
CA VAL A 44 29.63 -33.81 41.84
C VAL A 44 30.73 -33.21 40.98
N ALA A 45 31.85 -33.92 40.87
CA ALA A 45 32.93 -33.60 39.94
C ALA A 45 32.88 -34.56 38.74
N VAL A 46 33.06 -34.03 37.54
CA VAL A 46 33.34 -34.84 36.35
C VAL A 46 34.80 -34.67 36.00
N THR A 47 35.55 -35.76 35.88
CA THR A 47 36.96 -35.70 35.52
C THR A 47 37.25 -36.61 34.33
N HIS A 48 38.33 -36.30 33.62
CA HIS A 48 38.89 -37.18 32.61
C HIS A 48 40.40 -37.28 32.71
N ALA A 49 40.95 -38.41 32.31
CA ALA A 49 42.39 -38.64 32.22
C ALA A 49 42.74 -39.29 30.88
N GLN A 50 43.83 -38.85 30.26
CA GLN A 50 44.33 -39.48 29.04
C GLN A 50 45.08 -40.77 29.38
N LEU A 51 44.79 -41.83 28.63
CA LEU A 51 45.37 -43.15 28.87
C LEU A 51 46.68 -43.31 28.08
N PRO A 52 47.81 -43.68 28.71
CA PRO A 52 49.10 -43.85 28.05
C PRO A 52 49.14 -45.21 27.32
N LEU A 53 48.39 -45.30 26.22
CA LEU A 53 48.32 -46.51 25.40
C LEU A 53 49.56 -46.61 24.50
N ASN A 54 50.06 -47.82 24.30
CA ASN A 54 51.19 -48.13 23.40
C ASN A 54 52.54 -47.44 23.70
N GLY A 55 52.78 -47.02 24.95
CA GLY A 55 54.07 -46.44 25.35
C GLY A 55 54.27 -44.96 24.99
N ALA A 56 53.21 -44.27 24.58
CA ALA A 56 53.23 -42.81 24.42
C ALA A 56 53.44 -42.13 25.79
N GLN A 57 54.36 -41.16 25.87
CA GLN A 57 54.49 -40.27 27.03
C GLN A 57 53.33 -39.27 27.00
N VAL A 58 52.32 -39.53 27.83
CA VAL A 58 51.11 -38.71 27.91
C VAL A 58 50.91 -38.30 29.36
N ASN A 59 50.56 -37.03 29.60
CA ASN A 59 50.17 -36.59 30.94
C ASN A 59 48.89 -37.34 31.34
N SER A 60 49.00 -38.20 32.35
CA SER A 60 47.90 -39.07 32.80
C SER A 60 47.21 -38.50 34.04
N GLU A 61 47.37 -37.20 34.30
CA GLU A 61 46.69 -36.51 35.40
C GLU A 61 45.17 -36.40 35.15
N TRP A 62 44.41 -36.36 36.25
CA TRP A 62 42.97 -36.12 36.18
C TRP A 62 42.69 -34.64 35.97
N GLU A 63 42.08 -34.32 34.83
CA GLU A 63 41.57 -33.00 34.54
C GLU A 63 40.08 -32.93 34.91
N THR A 64 39.66 -31.82 35.50
CA THR A 64 38.27 -31.62 35.96
C THR A 64 37.51 -30.80 34.94
N ALA A 65 36.33 -31.27 34.54
CA ALA A 65 35.40 -30.49 33.75
C ALA A 65 34.66 -29.51 34.66
N ILE A 66 34.61 -28.24 34.25
CA ILE A 66 33.90 -27.19 34.97
C ILE A 66 32.40 -27.37 34.68
N LEU A 67 31.62 -27.47 35.75
CA LEU A 67 30.18 -27.64 35.67
C LEU A 67 29.50 -26.30 35.99
N GLU A 68 28.44 -26.01 35.25
CA GLU A 68 27.56 -24.89 35.52
C GLU A 68 26.96 -25.02 36.93
N GLN A 69 27.05 -23.94 37.70
CA GLN A 69 26.49 -23.88 39.05
C GLN A 69 24.98 -23.60 38.97
N PRO A 70 24.16 -24.20 39.85
CA PRO A 70 22.76 -23.84 39.92
C PRO A 70 22.61 -22.36 40.34
N PRO A 71 21.58 -21.66 39.85
CA PRO A 71 21.36 -20.26 40.22
C PRO A 71 21.09 -20.12 41.73
N ASP A 72 21.61 -19.04 42.31
CA ASP A 72 21.42 -18.74 43.72
C ASP A 72 19.97 -18.36 44.05
N ARG A 73 19.60 -18.57 45.32
CA ARG A 73 18.26 -18.27 45.82
C ARG A 73 17.94 -16.78 45.83
N ASP A 74 18.96 -15.94 45.93
CA ASP A 74 18.85 -14.49 46.06
C ASP A 74 19.37 -13.76 44.82
N TYR A 75 19.44 -14.46 43.67
CA TYR A 75 19.98 -13.94 42.42
C TYR A 75 19.17 -12.76 41.83
N ILE A 76 17.85 -12.74 42.05
CA ILE A 76 16.97 -11.72 41.46
C ILE A 76 16.98 -10.47 42.34
N VAL A 77 17.84 -9.52 41.99
CA VAL A 77 17.86 -8.19 42.60
C VAL A 77 16.77 -7.34 41.97
N THR A 78 15.83 -6.85 42.79
CA THR A 78 14.75 -5.96 42.34
C THR A 78 15.17 -4.51 42.52
N ASP A 79 15.42 -3.83 41.41
CA ASP A 79 15.75 -2.41 41.41
C ASP A 79 14.62 -1.53 41.98
N PRO A 80 14.94 -0.41 42.63
CA PRO A 80 13.96 0.61 42.97
C PRO A 80 13.34 1.19 41.69
N GLY A 81 12.09 0.81 41.42
CA GLY A 81 11.30 1.25 40.25
C GLY A 81 10.86 0.14 39.29
N THR A 82 11.38 -1.08 39.42
CA THR A 82 10.94 -2.24 38.63
C THR A 82 9.88 -3.02 39.39
N ASP A 83 8.72 -3.30 38.76
CA ASP A 83 7.68 -4.16 39.35
C ASP A 83 8.29 -5.54 39.65
N PRO A 84 8.37 -5.99 40.93
CA PRO A 84 8.97 -7.27 41.29
C PRO A 84 8.37 -8.41 40.48
N ARG A 85 7.06 -8.38 40.24
CA ARG A 85 6.37 -9.37 39.42
C ARG A 85 7.02 -9.51 38.04
N GLN A 86 7.35 -8.41 37.36
CA GLN A 86 7.95 -8.46 36.04
C GLN A 86 9.36 -9.06 36.08
N ALA A 87 10.18 -8.68 37.06
CA ALA A 87 11.53 -9.20 37.23
C ALA A 87 11.53 -10.73 37.42
N TYR A 88 10.76 -11.24 38.39
CA TYR A 88 10.68 -12.69 38.66
C TYR A 88 10.08 -13.46 37.49
N ILE A 89 9.04 -12.93 36.85
CA ILE A 89 8.41 -13.59 35.72
C ILE A 89 9.35 -13.68 34.53
N ASN A 90 10.04 -12.59 34.19
CA ASN A 90 10.94 -12.56 33.05
C ASN A 90 12.09 -13.55 33.26
N TYR A 91 12.60 -13.66 34.48
CA TYR A 91 13.64 -14.62 34.84
C TYR A 91 13.14 -16.08 34.86
N ILE A 92 12.06 -16.38 35.59
CA ILE A 92 11.55 -17.76 35.75
C ILE A 92 11.09 -18.35 34.41
N PHE A 93 10.47 -17.54 33.55
CA PHE A 93 9.98 -17.97 32.23
C PHE A 93 10.96 -17.68 31.10
N HIS A 94 12.20 -17.26 31.42
CA HIS A 94 13.24 -17.08 30.43
C HIS A 94 13.50 -18.41 29.69
N PRO A 95 13.57 -18.41 28.35
CA PRO A 95 13.79 -19.63 27.57
C PRO A 95 15.06 -20.38 27.98
N GLY A 96 14.91 -21.58 28.52
CA GLY A 96 16.04 -22.44 28.90
C GLY A 96 16.36 -22.45 30.39
N GLN A 97 15.90 -21.44 31.15
CA GLN A 97 16.21 -21.31 32.58
C GLN A 97 15.63 -22.45 33.44
N PHE A 98 14.31 -22.65 33.37
CA PHE A 98 13.62 -23.71 34.11
C PHE A 98 12.71 -24.52 33.21
N SER A 99 12.56 -25.81 33.50
CA SER A 99 11.60 -26.63 32.75
C SER A 99 10.17 -26.27 33.15
N LEU A 100 9.25 -26.28 32.18
CA LEU A 100 7.83 -26.04 32.46
C LEU A 100 7.26 -27.06 33.47
N ALA A 101 7.84 -28.27 33.52
CA ALA A 101 7.49 -29.28 34.50
C ALA A 101 7.94 -28.90 35.93
N ASP A 102 9.10 -28.26 36.09
CA ASP A 102 9.55 -27.75 37.40
C ASP A 102 8.64 -26.62 37.87
N ILE A 103 8.30 -25.68 36.99
CA ILE A 103 7.39 -24.55 37.30
C ILE A 103 5.99 -25.07 37.66
N THR A 104 5.47 -26.06 36.92
CA THR A 104 4.15 -26.67 37.19
C THR A 104 4.12 -27.39 38.53
N ARG A 105 5.19 -28.12 38.88
CA ARG A 105 5.35 -28.77 40.20
C ARG A 105 5.53 -27.77 41.34
N ALA A 106 6.25 -26.68 41.11
CA ALA A 106 6.36 -25.59 42.08
C ALA A 106 4.99 -24.95 42.34
N LEU A 107 4.20 -24.71 41.28
CA LEU A 107 2.85 -24.15 41.38
C LEU A 107 1.87 -25.05 42.14
N SER A 108 1.94 -26.38 41.95
CA SER A 108 1.06 -27.33 42.66
C SER A 108 1.33 -27.32 44.17
N ILE A 109 2.60 -27.25 44.58
CA ILE A 109 2.97 -27.11 46.00
C ILE A 109 2.60 -25.74 46.54
N TYR A 110 2.88 -24.66 45.81
CA TYR A 110 2.60 -23.30 46.25
C TYR A 110 1.10 -23.11 46.53
N ARG A 111 0.22 -23.66 45.68
CA ARG A 111 -1.24 -23.66 45.88
C ARG A 111 -1.76 -24.75 46.81
N ARG A 112 -0.90 -25.65 47.30
CA ARG A 112 -1.28 -26.87 48.06
C ARG A 112 -2.34 -27.72 47.33
N SER A 113 -2.25 -27.80 46.00
CA SER A 113 -3.21 -28.49 45.14
C SER A 113 -2.50 -29.41 44.15
N ASN A 114 -2.71 -30.72 44.31
CA ASN A 114 -2.06 -31.75 43.47
C ASN A 114 -2.71 -31.92 42.08
N LEU A 115 -3.82 -31.24 41.79
CA LEU A 115 -4.60 -31.44 40.56
C LEU A 115 -3.88 -30.99 39.27
N ILE A 116 -2.84 -30.17 39.39
CA ILE A 116 -2.18 -29.50 38.24
C ILE A 116 -0.83 -30.13 37.90
N ALA A 117 -0.26 -30.97 38.78
CA ALA A 117 1.13 -31.44 38.67
C ALA A 117 1.44 -32.21 37.36
N ASP A 118 0.44 -32.90 36.79
CA ASP A 118 0.57 -33.72 35.58
C ASP A 118 -0.07 -33.09 34.33
N MET A 119 -0.56 -31.84 34.40
CA MET A 119 -1.14 -31.14 33.25
C MET A 119 -0.07 -30.46 32.39
N THR A 120 -0.08 -30.72 31.08
CA THR A 120 0.74 -29.97 30.11
C THR A 120 0.07 -28.64 29.78
N LEU A 121 0.53 -27.56 30.44
CA LEU A 121 0.06 -26.19 30.20
C LEU A 121 0.97 -25.46 29.21
N SER A 122 0.38 -24.56 28.40
CA SER A 122 1.20 -23.66 27.57
C SER A 122 1.92 -22.62 28.45
N PRO A 123 3.08 -22.08 28.03
CA PRO A 123 3.82 -21.09 28.81
C PRO A 123 2.98 -19.86 29.20
N ALA A 124 2.13 -19.37 28.29
CA ALA A 124 1.26 -18.22 28.55
C ALA A 124 0.22 -18.51 29.64
N VAL A 125 -0.46 -19.67 29.57
CA VAL A 125 -1.44 -20.08 30.58
C VAL A 125 -0.75 -20.36 31.91
N LEU A 126 0.43 -20.97 31.90
CA LEU A 126 1.21 -21.22 33.11
C LEU A 126 1.64 -19.90 33.77
N LYS A 127 2.10 -18.93 32.98
CA LYS A 127 2.45 -17.57 33.44
C LYS A 127 1.27 -16.90 34.13
N GLU A 128 0.09 -16.91 33.51
CA GLU A 128 -1.14 -16.36 34.09
C GLU A 128 -1.50 -17.07 35.41
N ARG A 129 -1.45 -18.40 35.44
CA ARG A 129 -1.76 -19.19 36.64
C ARG A 129 -0.80 -18.91 37.79
N VAL A 130 0.49 -18.73 37.51
CA VAL A 130 1.50 -18.34 38.51
C VAL A 130 1.20 -16.93 39.03
N CYS A 131 0.94 -15.96 38.15
CA CYS A 131 0.57 -14.60 38.57
C CYS A 131 -0.63 -14.61 39.52
N MET A 132 -1.71 -15.29 39.13
CA MET A 132 -2.91 -15.41 39.97
C MET A 132 -2.63 -16.11 41.31
N ALA A 133 -1.67 -17.04 41.36
CA ALA A 133 -1.34 -17.75 42.60
C ALA A 133 -0.60 -16.84 43.57
N VAL A 134 0.39 -16.10 43.06
CA VAL A 134 1.20 -15.19 43.86
C VAL A 134 0.38 -13.97 44.26
N GLU A 135 -0.46 -13.43 43.36
CA GLU A 135 -1.39 -12.33 43.67
C GLU A 135 -2.40 -12.71 44.77
N ALA A 136 -2.91 -13.94 44.77
CA ALA A 136 -3.78 -14.42 45.84
C ALA A 136 -3.07 -14.52 47.20
N GLU A 137 -1.78 -14.90 47.21
CA GLU A 137 -0.97 -14.92 48.44
C GLU A 137 -0.67 -13.50 48.92
N ILE A 138 -0.34 -12.57 48.01
CA ILE A 138 -0.14 -11.15 48.33
C ILE A 138 -1.42 -10.57 48.96
N GLN A 139 -2.59 -10.81 48.35
CA GLN A 139 -3.87 -10.37 48.91
C GLN A 139 -4.17 -10.96 50.28
N ALA A 140 -3.67 -12.16 50.58
CA ALA A 140 -3.85 -12.79 51.89
C ALA A 140 -2.90 -12.21 52.97
N GLU A 141 -1.74 -11.68 52.58
CA GLU A 141 -0.76 -11.07 53.49
C GLU A 141 -0.94 -9.56 53.68
N VAL A 142 -1.57 -8.86 52.73
CA VAL A 142 -1.92 -7.44 52.86
C VAL A 142 -3.03 -7.26 53.90
N MET A 143 -2.79 -6.42 54.91
CA MET A 143 -3.76 -6.13 55.98
C MET A 143 -4.75 -5.02 55.57
N ASP A 144 -5.93 -4.98 56.21
CA ASP A 144 -7.02 -4.01 55.94
C ASP A 144 -6.72 -2.52 56.30
N TYR A 145 -5.48 -2.15 56.59
CA TYR A 145 -5.08 -0.77 56.91
C TYR A 145 -4.32 -0.11 55.75
N GLU A 146 -4.23 1.23 55.75
CA GLU A 146 -3.44 1.98 54.76
C GLU A 146 -1.96 1.58 54.86
N MET A 147 -1.49 0.79 53.89
CA MET A 147 -0.10 0.35 53.74
C MET A 147 0.69 1.38 52.93
N THR A 148 1.99 1.52 53.20
CA THR A 148 2.87 2.29 52.33
C THR A 148 3.20 1.51 51.07
N ASP A 149 3.56 2.21 49.98
CA ASP A 149 3.99 1.57 48.74
C ASP A 149 5.24 0.70 48.93
N GLU A 150 6.15 1.09 49.84
CA GLU A 150 7.36 0.33 50.18
C GLU A 150 7.02 -1.00 50.86
N ASP A 151 6.13 -0.98 51.85
CA ASP A 151 5.70 -2.20 52.54
C ASP A 151 4.99 -3.17 51.58
N TYR A 152 4.19 -2.65 50.64
CA TYR A 152 3.52 -3.46 49.62
C TYR A 152 4.53 -4.12 48.67
N LEU A 153 5.55 -3.38 48.24
CA LEU A 153 6.61 -3.91 47.38
C LEU A 153 7.45 -4.97 48.10
N GLU A 154 7.74 -4.81 49.39
CA GLU A 154 8.43 -5.82 50.20
C GLU A 154 7.62 -7.11 50.31
N ILE A 155 6.32 -7.02 50.61
CA ILE A 155 5.41 -8.18 50.64
C ILE A 155 5.37 -8.87 49.26
N THR A 156 5.27 -8.09 48.20
CA THR A 156 5.24 -8.59 46.82
C THR A 156 6.53 -9.34 46.49
N ASN A 157 7.69 -8.74 46.77
CA ASN A 157 9.00 -9.35 46.55
C ASN A 157 9.14 -10.65 47.34
N ARG A 158 8.76 -10.65 48.62
CA ARG A 158 8.76 -11.85 49.47
C ARG A 158 7.87 -12.97 48.93
N CYS A 159 6.68 -12.66 48.43
CA CYS A 159 5.76 -13.65 47.85
C CYS A 159 6.32 -14.28 46.57
N TRP A 160 6.91 -13.47 45.69
CA TRP A 160 7.58 -13.94 44.48
C TRP A 160 8.84 -14.75 44.78
N TRP A 161 9.67 -14.30 45.73
CA TRP A 161 10.84 -15.02 46.21
C TRP A 161 10.49 -16.41 46.75
N LYS A 162 9.42 -16.53 47.55
CA LYS A 162 8.92 -17.83 48.04
C LYS A 162 8.59 -18.77 46.86
N PHE A 163 7.92 -18.27 45.83
CA PHE A 163 7.59 -19.07 44.65
C PHE A 163 8.86 -19.48 43.87
N TYR A 164 9.77 -18.53 43.64
CA TYR A 164 11.06 -18.77 42.98
C TYR A 164 11.89 -19.84 43.71
N SER A 165 11.96 -19.77 45.04
CA SER A 165 12.65 -20.75 45.88
C SER A 165 12.08 -22.17 45.69
N CYS A 166 10.77 -22.33 45.52
CA CYS A 166 10.17 -23.62 45.19
C CYS A 166 10.61 -24.13 43.81
N VAL A 167 10.69 -23.25 42.80
CA VAL A 167 11.15 -23.62 41.44
C VAL A 167 12.61 -24.11 41.48
N ILE A 168 13.50 -23.38 42.16
CA ILE A 168 14.91 -23.75 42.30
C ILE A 168 15.06 -25.11 42.98
N GLN A 169 14.30 -25.39 44.05
CA GLN A 169 14.40 -26.68 44.75
C GLN A 169 14.09 -27.86 43.84
N TYR A 170 13.06 -27.73 42.99
CA TYR A 170 12.74 -28.74 41.99
C TYR A 170 13.81 -28.86 40.92
N HIS A 171 14.33 -27.73 40.44
CA HIS A 171 15.41 -27.69 39.48
C HIS A 171 16.67 -28.39 40.01
N ILE A 172 17.15 -28.03 41.21
CA ILE A 172 18.33 -28.66 41.84
C ILE A 172 18.13 -30.16 42.02
N ASN A 173 16.96 -30.60 42.48
CA ASN A 173 16.69 -32.03 42.61
C ASN A 173 16.66 -32.75 41.25
N GLY A 174 16.07 -32.13 40.23
CA GLY A 174 16.05 -32.65 38.85
C GLY A 174 17.44 -32.69 38.20
N SER A 175 18.30 -31.73 38.54
CA SER A 175 19.65 -31.57 38.01
C SER A 175 20.70 -32.47 38.66
N ARG A 176 20.33 -33.30 39.64
CA ARG A 176 21.26 -34.25 40.29
C ARG A 176 21.79 -35.27 39.27
N PRO A 177 23.12 -35.37 39.08
CA PRO A 177 23.71 -36.31 38.14
C PRO A 177 23.60 -37.76 38.62
N ILE A 178 23.41 -38.67 37.68
CA ILE A 178 23.23 -40.11 37.91
C ILE A 178 24.35 -40.92 37.23
N GLY A 179 24.87 -40.47 36.10
CA GLY A 179 25.90 -41.21 35.36
C GLY A 179 26.39 -40.50 34.09
N LEU A 180 27.20 -41.19 33.29
CA LEU A 180 27.77 -40.68 32.04
C LEU A 180 27.30 -41.49 30.83
N LEU A 181 27.17 -40.79 29.72
CA LEU A 181 26.97 -41.39 28.41
C LEU A 181 28.04 -40.88 27.44
N LEU A 182 28.89 -41.80 26.96
CA LEU A 182 29.81 -41.51 25.86
C LEU A 182 29.09 -41.66 24.53
N LEU A 183 29.41 -40.79 23.57
CA LEU A 183 28.85 -40.77 22.22
C LEU A 183 29.99 -41.03 21.22
N PRO A 184 30.32 -42.31 20.93
CA PRO A 184 31.55 -42.68 20.22
C PRO A 184 31.59 -42.21 18.76
N SER A 185 30.44 -42.09 18.11
CA SER A 185 30.33 -41.67 16.70
C SER A 185 30.78 -40.23 16.46
N VAL A 186 30.65 -39.38 17.49
CA VAL A 186 30.94 -37.95 17.43
C VAL A 186 32.03 -37.54 18.41
N TYR A 187 32.55 -38.45 19.22
CA TYR A 187 33.50 -38.16 20.32
C TYR A 187 32.95 -37.19 21.37
N GLY A 188 31.65 -37.31 21.68
CA GLY A 188 30.96 -36.48 22.66
C GLY A 188 30.78 -37.16 24.02
N VAL A 189 30.49 -36.36 25.05
CA VAL A 189 30.19 -36.83 26.40
C VAL A 189 28.97 -36.09 26.95
N ALA A 190 28.02 -36.84 27.49
CA ALA A 190 26.84 -36.32 28.15
C ALA A 190 26.80 -36.77 29.62
N LEU A 191 26.49 -35.84 30.51
CA LEU A 191 26.21 -36.08 31.92
C LEU A 191 24.70 -36.29 32.09
N LEU A 192 24.30 -37.48 32.51
CA LEU A 192 22.90 -37.84 32.75
C LEU A 192 22.47 -37.35 34.13
N LYS A 193 21.33 -36.64 34.20
CA LYS A 193 20.71 -36.14 35.45
C LYS A 193 19.34 -36.80 35.66
N LYS A 194 18.72 -36.59 36.82
CA LYS A 194 17.42 -37.20 37.17
C LYS A 194 16.29 -36.86 36.19
N SER A 195 16.21 -35.63 35.74
CA SER A 195 15.14 -35.18 34.82
C SER A 195 15.64 -34.47 33.57
N SER A 196 16.96 -34.41 33.37
CA SER A 196 17.61 -33.71 32.26
C SER A 196 18.97 -34.36 31.93
N PHE A 197 19.70 -33.79 30.99
CA PHE A 197 21.10 -34.12 30.72
C PHE A 197 21.87 -32.84 30.41
N SER A 198 23.18 -32.87 30.60
CA SER A 198 24.09 -31.78 30.21
C SER A 198 25.13 -32.31 29.24
N LEU A 199 25.48 -31.52 28.23
CA LEU A 199 26.51 -31.87 27.27
C LEU A 199 27.84 -31.26 27.71
N LEU A 200 28.92 -32.05 27.71
CA LEU A 200 30.25 -31.54 28.00
C LEU A 200 30.86 -31.02 26.68
N ARG A 201 31.12 -29.72 26.64
CA ARG A 201 31.81 -29.07 25.52
C ARG A 201 33.28 -28.82 25.87
N PRO A 202 34.17 -28.77 24.87
CA PRO A 202 35.51 -28.25 25.08
C PRO A 202 35.45 -26.77 25.48
N MET A 203 36.43 -26.36 26.27
CA MET A 203 36.58 -25.00 26.75
C MET A 203 37.37 -24.16 25.75
N GLU A 204 36.92 -22.93 25.49
CA GLU A 204 37.67 -21.96 24.71
C GLU A 204 38.91 -21.48 25.48
N ALA A 205 39.91 -20.91 24.79
CA ALA A 205 41.16 -20.51 25.42
C ALA A 205 40.98 -19.43 26.49
N LEU A 206 40.17 -18.41 26.23
CA LEU A 206 39.87 -17.34 27.19
C LEU A 206 39.05 -17.84 28.38
N GLU A 207 38.11 -18.75 28.14
CA GLU A 207 37.37 -19.41 29.23
C GLU A 207 38.29 -20.21 30.14
N HIS A 208 39.28 -20.91 29.57
CA HIS A 208 40.26 -21.66 30.36
C HIS A 208 41.15 -20.71 31.18
N LEU A 209 41.50 -19.53 30.64
CA LEU A 209 42.29 -18.54 31.37
C LEU A 209 41.51 -17.91 32.54
N MET A 210 40.19 -17.74 32.41
CA MET A 210 39.33 -17.21 33.48
C MET A 210 39.00 -18.27 34.53
N LEU A 211 38.52 -19.44 34.12
CA LEU A 211 37.97 -20.44 35.04
C LEU A 211 39.02 -21.40 35.61
N SER A 212 40.23 -21.43 35.06
CA SER A 212 41.29 -22.39 35.45
C SER A 212 42.69 -21.80 35.37
N ASN A 213 42.83 -20.50 35.70
CA ASN A 213 44.08 -19.74 35.59
C ASN A 213 45.29 -20.45 36.24
N GLU A 214 45.13 -20.96 37.47
CA GLU A 214 46.20 -21.58 38.25
C GLU A 214 46.89 -22.77 37.55
N LYS A 215 46.18 -23.42 36.63
CA LYS A 215 46.67 -24.61 35.90
C LYS A 215 47.12 -24.27 34.48
N CYS A 216 47.20 -22.99 34.13
CA CYS A 216 47.58 -22.51 32.79
C CYS A 216 49.10 -22.32 32.67
N TYR A 217 49.62 -22.67 31.50
CA TYR A 217 50.99 -22.39 31.08
C TYR A 217 51.02 -22.22 29.57
N ALA A 218 51.93 -21.39 29.04
CA ALA A 218 51.91 -20.96 27.64
C ALA A 218 51.84 -22.14 26.63
N SER A 219 52.51 -23.26 26.92
CA SER A 219 52.53 -24.41 26.00
C SER A 219 51.20 -25.16 25.86
N LYS A 220 50.18 -24.91 26.71
CA LYS A 220 48.81 -25.43 26.50
C LYS A 220 48.10 -24.78 25.32
N PHE A 221 48.43 -23.54 24.98
CA PHE A 221 47.70 -22.74 23.98
C PHE A 221 48.32 -22.79 22.57
N LYS A 222 49.18 -23.78 22.29
CA LYS A 222 49.87 -23.93 21.00
C LYS A 222 48.93 -24.09 19.80
N SER A 223 47.72 -24.58 20.01
CA SER A 223 46.69 -24.73 18.98
C SER A 223 45.77 -23.52 18.83
N THR A 224 45.90 -22.49 19.67
CA THR A 224 45.02 -21.32 19.65
C THR A 224 45.65 -20.22 18.80
N PRO A 225 44.98 -19.75 17.73
CA PRO A 225 45.48 -18.62 16.94
C PRO A 225 45.59 -17.39 17.84
N ILE A 226 46.66 -16.60 17.68
CA ILE A 226 47.08 -15.45 18.53
C ILE A 226 47.94 -15.87 19.73
N LEU A 227 47.43 -16.73 20.62
CA LEU A 227 48.17 -17.12 21.84
C LEU A 227 49.43 -17.97 21.54
N SER A 228 49.46 -18.64 20.39
CA SER A 228 50.60 -19.45 19.96
C SER A 228 51.74 -18.64 19.32
N GLN A 229 51.54 -17.35 19.04
CA GLN A 229 52.50 -16.54 18.28
C GLN A 229 53.76 -16.20 19.10
N ASP A 230 53.60 -15.96 20.41
CA ASP A 230 54.67 -15.53 21.30
C ASP A 230 54.47 -16.14 22.70
N GLU A 231 55.28 -17.15 23.03
CA GLU A 231 55.19 -17.86 24.32
C GLU A 231 55.52 -16.95 25.52
N GLU A 232 56.40 -15.96 25.37
CA GLU A 232 56.76 -15.05 26.46
C GLU A 232 55.59 -14.09 26.77
N THR A 233 55.03 -13.48 25.73
CA THR A 233 53.85 -12.61 25.88
C THR A 233 52.63 -13.40 26.38
N CYS A 234 52.48 -14.65 25.96
CA CYS A 234 51.41 -15.54 26.44
C CYS A 234 51.57 -15.85 27.94
N GLN A 235 52.81 -16.01 28.42
CA GLN A 235 53.06 -16.19 29.85
C GLN A 235 52.77 -14.91 30.66
N ASP A 236 53.13 -13.75 30.13
CA ASP A 236 52.76 -12.44 30.69
C ASP A 236 51.23 -12.26 30.73
N LEU A 237 50.52 -12.72 29.69
CA LEU A 237 49.06 -12.72 29.64
C LEU A 237 48.45 -13.63 30.71
N ILE A 238 48.98 -14.83 30.95
CA ILE A 238 48.48 -15.72 32.02
C ILE A 238 48.58 -15.00 33.39
N SER A 239 49.71 -14.33 33.65
CA SER A 239 49.91 -13.53 34.86
C SER A 239 48.93 -12.35 34.94
N LEU A 240 48.71 -11.62 33.85
CA LEU A 240 47.69 -10.55 33.78
C LEU A 240 46.27 -11.08 34.06
N MET A 241 45.90 -12.21 33.45
CA MET A 241 44.61 -12.86 33.67
C MET A 241 44.42 -13.27 35.12
N SER A 242 45.50 -13.60 35.85
CA SER A 242 45.38 -13.92 37.28
C SER A 242 44.92 -12.71 38.12
N ALA A 243 45.30 -11.49 37.72
CA ALA A 243 44.80 -10.26 38.33
C ALA A 243 43.32 -10.00 37.96
N LEU A 244 42.91 -10.33 36.73
CA LEU A 244 41.51 -10.20 36.30
C LEU A 244 40.59 -11.21 37.01
N VAL A 245 41.02 -12.45 37.18
CA VAL A 245 40.26 -13.47 37.93
C VAL A 245 40.05 -13.03 39.38
N MET A 246 41.11 -12.51 40.02
CA MET A 246 41.01 -11.96 41.37
C MET A 246 40.03 -10.77 41.44
N LEU A 247 39.99 -9.94 40.41
CA LEU A 247 39.06 -8.81 40.32
C LEU A 247 37.60 -9.29 40.15
N GLU A 248 37.33 -10.24 39.25
CA GLU A 248 35.99 -10.83 39.05
C GLU A 248 35.43 -11.41 40.36
N GLU A 249 36.27 -12.10 41.15
CA GLU A 249 35.88 -12.71 42.43
C GLU A 249 35.54 -11.68 43.53
N GLN A 250 36.09 -10.46 43.46
CA GLN A 250 35.85 -9.40 44.44
C GLN A 250 34.67 -8.48 44.07
N LEU A 251 34.24 -8.48 42.81
CA LEU A 251 33.12 -7.65 42.35
C LEU A 251 31.79 -8.23 42.85
N SER A 252 31.00 -7.41 43.55
CA SER A 252 29.64 -7.77 43.96
C SER A 252 28.69 -7.84 42.76
N GLU A 253 27.66 -8.69 42.85
CA GLU A 253 26.64 -8.79 41.80
C GLU A 253 25.86 -7.48 41.59
N GLU A 254 25.74 -6.65 42.62
CA GLU A 254 25.15 -5.29 42.52
C GLU A 254 25.97 -4.37 41.59
N ILE A 255 27.31 -4.42 41.67
CA ILE A 255 28.17 -3.65 40.76
C ILE A 255 28.03 -4.17 39.32
N LYS A 256 27.99 -5.49 39.12
CA LYS A 256 27.87 -6.10 37.79
C LYS A 256 26.54 -5.71 37.11
N THR A 257 25.44 -5.85 37.84
CA THR A 257 24.10 -5.47 37.38
C THR A 257 23.94 -3.96 37.17
N SER A 258 24.49 -3.13 38.05
CA SER A 258 24.53 -1.67 37.85
C SER A 258 25.31 -1.30 36.58
N PHE A 259 26.42 -1.98 36.30
CA PHE A 259 27.24 -1.72 35.12
C PHE A 259 26.46 -2.00 33.83
N GLU A 260 25.81 -3.15 33.74
CA GLU A 260 24.96 -3.52 32.60
C GLU A 260 23.79 -2.56 32.40
N LYS A 261 23.15 -2.13 33.50
CA LYS A 261 22.06 -1.14 33.46
C LYS A 261 22.52 0.20 32.90
N ASP A 262 23.68 0.68 33.32
CA ASP A 262 24.25 1.92 32.80
C ASP A 262 24.57 1.82 31.29
N LEU A 263 25.07 0.65 30.83
CA LEU A 263 25.24 0.37 29.40
C LEU A 263 23.91 0.32 28.65
N TYR A 264 22.87 -0.27 29.22
CA TYR A 264 21.51 -0.26 28.65
C TYR A 264 20.98 1.16 28.45
N GLN A 265 21.33 2.08 29.37
CA GLN A 265 21.01 3.51 29.32
C GLN A 265 21.94 4.31 28.37
N LEU A 266 22.78 3.63 27.57
CA LEU A 266 23.68 4.20 26.58
C LEU A 266 24.83 5.04 27.17
N LYS A 267 25.18 4.84 28.45
CA LYS A 267 26.43 5.40 28.99
C LYS A 267 27.63 4.65 28.43
N SER A 268 28.72 5.35 28.15
CA SER A 268 29.94 4.72 27.66
C SER A 268 30.67 4.00 28.81
N PRO A 269 31.24 2.80 28.59
CA PRO A 269 31.88 2.01 29.64
C PRO A 269 32.95 2.75 30.44
N ASP A 270 33.72 3.63 29.82
CA ASP A 270 34.72 4.46 30.50
C ASP A 270 34.08 5.43 31.50
N VAL A 271 32.96 6.07 31.14
CA VAL A 271 32.20 6.94 32.05
C VAL A 271 31.58 6.12 33.19
N VAL A 272 31.05 4.92 32.90
CA VAL A 272 30.50 4.02 33.93
C VAL A 272 31.59 3.61 34.93
N VAL A 273 32.79 3.30 34.46
CA VAL A 273 33.92 2.99 35.34
C VAL A 273 34.35 4.23 36.14
N GLU A 274 34.42 5.43 35.54
CA GLU A 274 34.70 6.68 36.29
C GLU A 274 33.67 6.91 37.41
N ASP A 275 32.37 6.76 37.11
CA ASP A 275 31.28 6.88 38.07
C ASP A 275 31.40 5.83 39.18
N LEU A 276 31.76 4.57 38.84
CA LEU A 276 32.04 3.52 39.81
C LEU A 276 33.16 3.94 40.79
N PHE A 277 34.33 4.36 40.29
CA PHE A 277 35.43 4.80 41.15
C PHE A 277 35.08 6.03 42.00
N SER A 278 34.19 6.90 41.52
CA SER A 278 33.68 8.02 42.30
C SER A 278 32.79 7.58 43.47
N ARG A 279 31.99 6.51 43.30
CA ARG A 279 31.18 5.88 44.36
C ARG A 279 32.05 5.12 45.35
N VAL A 280 32.97 4.30 44.85
CA VAL A 280 33.96 3.57 45.67
C VAL A 280 34.76 4.51 46.57
N ALA A 281 35.10 5.71 46.07
CA ALA A 281 35.81 6.72 46.86
C ALA A 281 34.98 7.32 48.00
N LEU A 282 33.65 7.27 47.91
CA LEU A 282 32.72 7.77 48.93
C LEU A 282 32.32 6.67 49.94
N GLU A 283 32.40 5.39 49.54
CA GLU A 283 31.98 4.23 50.32
C GLU A 283 33.20 3.36 50.72
N PRO A 284 33.79 3.59 51.92
CA PRO A 284 35.02 2.90 52.34
C PRO A 284 34.84 1.41 52.68
N ASP A 285 33.60 0.92 52.70
CA ASP A 285 33.29 -0.50 52.96
C ASP A 285 33.24 -1.33 51.67
N GLU A 286 33.41 -0.72 50.48
CA GLU A 286 33.42 -1.46 49.22
C GLU A 286 34.73 -2.26 49.04
N PRO A 287 34.66 -3.51 48.53
CA PRO A 287 35.81 -4.40 48.38
C PRO A 287 36.88 -3.86 47.42
N LEU A 288 36.48 -3.04 46.44
CA LEU A 288 37.42 -2.37 45.52
C LEU A 288 38.30 -1.32 46.21
N SER A 289 37.86 -0.76 47.33
CA SER A 289 38.58 0.25 48.11
C SER A 289 39.61 -0.35 49.07
N ASP A 290 39.56 -1.67 49.29
CA ASP A 290 40.45 -2.37 50.21
C ASP A 290 41.93 -2.25 49.77
N TYR A 291 42.75 -1.75 50.68
CA TYR A 291 44.17 -1.51 50.43
C TYR A 291 44.93 -2.82 50.19
N ASP A 292 44.62 -3.88 50.93
CA ASP A 292 45.30 -5.17 50.81
C ASP A 292 45.02 -5.80 49.44
N PHE A 293 43.78 -5.73 48.97
CA PHE A 293 43.39 -6.15 47.63
C PHE A 293 44.10 -5.35 46.53
N GLN A 294 44.14 -4.01 46.64
CA GLN A 294 44.84 -3.16 45.66
C GLN A 294 46.36 -3.43 45.62
N MET A 295 46.97 -3.79 46.75
CA MET A 295 48.38 -4.19 46.82
C MET A 295 48.63 -5.56 46.18
N GLU A 296 47.75 -6.54 46.40
CA GLU A 296 47.89 -7.85 45.78
C GLU A 296 47.76 -7.78 44.25
N ILE A 297 46.81 -6.99 43.72
CA ILE A 297 46.72 -6.71 42.27
C ILE A 297 48.02 -6.09 41.76
N HIS A 298 48.58 -5.13 42.48
CA HIS A 298 49.84 -4.49 42.08
C HIS A 298 50.99 -5.50 42.03
N HIS A 299 51.12 -6.38 43.02
CA HIS A 299 52.12 -7.43 43.06
C HIS A 299 51.95 -8.43 41.90
N LYS A 300 50.71 -8.79 41.53
CA LYS A 300 50.45 -9.61 40.33
C LYS A 300 50.89 -8.92 39.04
N LEU A 301 50.68 -7.60 38.94
CA LEU A 301 51.09 -6.81 37.78
C LEU A 301 52.62 -6.61 37.70
N GLU A 302 53.33 -6.50 38.83
CA GLU A 302 54.80 -6.45 38.85
C GLU A 302 55.45 -7.72 38.27
N ASN A 303 54.75 -8.86 38.36
CA ASN A 303 55.20 -10.12 37.78
C ASN A 303 55.03 -10.20 36.25
N VAL A 304 54.40 -9.21 35.63
CA VAL A 304 54.21 -9.11 34.18
C VAL A 304 55.35 -8.29 33.58
N LYS A 305 56.13 -8.85 32.65
CA LYS A 305 57.27 -8.12 32.06
C LYS A 305 56.83 -6.98 31.15
N ASP A 306 55.90 -7.26 30.24
CA ASP A 306 55.31 -6.25 29.34
C ASP A 306 53.77 -6.26 29.42
N PRO A 307 53.18 -5.55 30.38
CA PRO A 307 51.72 -5.51 30.54
C PRO A 307 51.02 -4.87 29.33
N SER A 308 51.68 -3.96 28.59
CA SER A 308 51.06 -3.32 27.43
C SER A 308 50.87 -4.31 26.29
N ARG A 309 51.90 -5.14 26.03
CA ARG A 309 51.86 -6.18 25.00
C ARG A 309 50.95 -7.34 25.39
N ALA A 310 50.92 -7.72 26.67
CA ALA A 310 49.97 -8.72 27.19
C ALA A 310 48.51 -8.25 27.03
N MET A 311 48.20 -7.00 27.38
CA MET A 311 46.88 -6.39 27.16
C MET A 311 46.53 -6.33 25.67
N ALA A 312 47.48 -5.98 24.80
CA ALA A 312 47.26 -5.96 23.35
C ALA A 312 46.93 -7.36 22.80
N MET A 313 47.64 -8.39 23.23
CA MET A 313 47.37 -9.80 22.88
C MET A 313 45.98 -10.24 23.37
N LEU A 314 45.58 -9.86 24.58
CA LEU A 314 44.25 -10.13 25.10
C LEU A 314 43.16 -9.48 24.25
N LEU A 315 43.31 -8.20 23.90
CA LEU A 315 42.35 -7.48 23.07
C LEU A 315 42.26 -8.06 21.66
N GLU A 316 43.37 -8.58 21.12
CA GLU A 316 43.37 -9.31 19.85
C GLU A 316 42.62 -10.65 19.98
N ALA A 317 42.86 -11.42 21.04
CA ALA A 317 42.13 -12.67 21.31
C ALA A 317 40.63 -12.47 21.55
N LEU A 318 40.24 -11.32 22.13
CA LEU A 318 38.86 -10.89 22.32
C LEU A 318 38.20 -10.38 21.03
N THR A 319 38.91 -10.21 19.92
CA THR A 319 38.30 -9.74 18.67
C THR A 319 37.92 -10.93 17.79
N TYR A 320 36.63 -11.13 17.50
CA TYR A 320 36.17 -12.26 16.67
C TYR A 320 36.56 -12.14 15.18
N ASP A 321 36.51 -10.93 14.63
CA ASP A 321 36.92 -10.62 13.26
C ASP A 321 38.26 -9.87 13.35
N LEU A 322 39.38 -10.54 13.04
CA LEU A 322 40.72 -9.93 13.00
C LEU A 322 40.88 -8.91 11.84
N GLY A 323 39.83 -8.15 11.52
CA GLY A 323 39.79 -7.19 10.44
C GLY A 323 39.91 -7.82 9.06
N GLN A 324 39.37 -9.04 8.87
CA GLN A 324 39.37 -9.76 7.59
C GLN A 324 37.94 -9.93 7.07
N PRO A 325 37.25 -8.83 6.67
CA PRO A 325 35.89 -8.87 6.17
C PRO A 325 35.73 -9.75 4.92
N GLU A 326 36.80 -9.93 4.13
CA GLU A 326 36.80 -10.80 2.95
C GLU A 326 36.55 -12.28 3.26
N LYS A 327 36.89 -12.74 4.47
CA LYS A 327 36.68 -14.15 4.89
C LYS A 327 35.25 -14.46 5.32
N MET A 328 34.39 -13.45 5.45
CA MET A 328 32.98 -13.61 5.78
C MET A 328 32.05 -13.52 4.57
N LYS A 329 32.60 -13.45 3.35
CA LYS A 329 31.80 -13.45 2.12
C LYS A 329 31.22 -14.84 1.83
N LEU A 330 29.90 -14.87 1.61
CA LEU A 330 29.15 -16.07 1.24
C LEU A 330 29.14 -16.22 -0.29
N ASP A 331 30.30 -16.44 -0.90
CA ASP A 331 30.40 -16.65 -2.34
C ASP A 331 30.04 -18.10 -2.70
N ASN A 332 29.25 -18.28 -3.77
CA ASN A 332 28.82 -19.60 -4.23
C ASN A 332 29.97 -20.35 -4.94
N ASP A 333 30.86 -20.96 -4.17
CA ASP A 333 31.88 -21.88 -4.70
C ASP A 333 31.26 -23.29 -4.92
N PRO A 334 31.37 -23.89 -6.13
CA PRO A 334 30.92 -25.25 -6.39
C PRO A 334 31.61 -26.32 -5.52
N GLU A 335 32.82 -26.08 -5.03
CA GLU A 335 33.56 -27.02 -4.19
C GLU A 335 33.06 -27.00 -2.74
N ALA A 336 32.82 -25.80 -2.20
CA ALA A 336 32.16 -25.60 -0.90
C ALA A 336 30.75 -26.22 -0.85
N SER A 337 30.02 -26.19 -1.98
CA SER A 337 28.67 -26.78 -2.10
C SER A 337 28.64 -28.29 -1.85
N ARG A 338 29.73 -29.04 -2.17
CA ARG A 338 29.81 -30.49 -1.89
C ARG A 338 30.11 -30.78 -0.43
N ILE A 339 31.00 -30.00 0.19
CA ILE A 339 31.36 -30.11 1.61
C ILE A 339 30.15 -29.76 2.49
N LEU A 340 29.36 -28.76 2.08
CA LEU A 340 28.15 -28.30 2.77
C LEU A 340 27.11 -29.42 2.99
N LEU A 341 27.02 -30.41 2.08
CA LEU A 341 26.10 -31.56 2.24
C LEU A 341 26.42 -32.39 3.49
N ASN A 342 27.68 -32.48 3.89
CA ASN A 342 28.09 -33.22 5.10
C ASN A 342 27.99 -32.36 6.36
N ILE A 343 28.37 -31.08 6.27
CA ILE A 343 28.41 -30.16 7.41
C ILE A 343 26.99 -29.76 7.85
N ASN A 344 26.01 -29.74 6.93
CA ASN A 344 24.62 -29.37 7.25
C ASN A 344 23.95 -30.21 8.35
N HIS A 345 24.45 -31.41 8.62
CA HIS A 345 23.95 -32.27 9.69
C HIS A 345 24.56 -31.96 11.07
N LEU A 346 25.64 -31.18 11.13
CA LEU A 346 26.35 -30.84 12.36
C LEU A 346 25.47 -29.90 13.22
N PHE A 347 25.10 -30.36 14.42
CA PHE A 347 24.26 -29.64 15.40
C PHE A 347 22.96 -29.00 14.84
N SER A 348 22.40 -29.48 13.73
CA SER A 348 21.19 -28.91 13.12
C SER A 348 19.86 -29.41 13.72
N SER A 349 19.92 -30.37 14.65
CA SER A 349 18.75 -30.73 15.47
C SER A 349 18.38 -29.62 16.45
N GLN A 350 17.13 -29.58 16.94
CA GLN A 350 16.70 -28.58 17.93
C GLN A 350 17.63 -28.55 19.16
N LEU A 351 18.00 -29.72 19.69
CA LEU A 351 18.92 -29.80 20.83
C LEU A 351 20.31 -29.26 20.48
N GLY A 352 20.80 -29.55 19.27
CA GLY A 352 22.07 -29.01 18.77
C GLY A 352 22.04 -27.49 18.68
N ILE A 353 20.97 -26.92 18.11
CA ILE A 353 20.76 -25.48 18.00
C ILE A 353 20.74 -24.82 19.39
N SER A 354 19.96 -25.36 20.35
CA SER A 354 19.94 -24.84 21.72
C SER A 354 21.32 -24.95 22.38
N THR A 355 22.06 -26.04 22.16
CA THR A 355 23.41 -26.23 22.72
C THR A 355 24.41 -25.22 22.17
N ILE A 356 24.40 -24.98 20.85
CA ILE A 356 25.28 -23.98 20.21
C ILE A 356 24.93 -22.58 20.70
N SER A 357 23.64 -22.24 20.76
CA SER A 357 23.18 -20.92 21.20
C SER A 357 23.56 -20.66 22.66
N GLU A 358 23.36 -21.63 23.55
CA GLU A 358 23.75 -21.52 24.96
C GLU A 358 25.28 -21.42 25.11
N SER A 359 26.04 -22.17 24.32
CA SER A 359 27.51 -22.10 24.36
C SER A 359 28.04 -20.75 23.89
N VAL A 360 27.42 -20.15 22.86
CA VAL A 360 27.72 -18.77 22.44
C VAL A 360 27.40 -17.78 23.55
N SER A 361 26.24 -17.92 24.20
CA SER A 361 25.83 -17.08 25.34
C SER A 361 26.87 -17.11 26.46
N GLN A 362 27.26 -18.31 26.90
CA GLN A 362 28.26 -18.50 27.96
C GLN A 362 29.61 -17.86 27.62
N ILE A 363 30.10 -18.07 26.40
CA ILE A 363 31.37 -17.50 25.96
C ILE A 363 31.28 -15.97 25.84
N ALA A 364 30.17 -15.44 25.33
CA ALA A 364 29.96 -14.00 25.21
C ALA A 364 29.89 -13.32 26.58
N LEU A 365 29.19 -13.91 27.55
CA LEU A 365 29.13 -13.43 28.94
C LEU A 365 30.51 -13.43 29.59
N LEU A 366 31.27 -14.52 29.45
CA LEU A 366 32.62 -14.59 30.02
C LEU A 366 33.56 -13.56 29.39
N ARG A 367 33.49 -13.38 28.07
CA ARG A 367 34.30 -12.36 27.37
C ARG A 367 33.85 -10.94 27.72
N PHE A 368 32.56 -10.71 27.95
CA PHE A 368 32.04 -9.45 28.49
C PHE A 368 32.65 -9.14 29.87
N SER A 369 32.63 -10.11 30.79
CA SER A 369 33.30 -9.99 32.10
C SER A 369 34.77 -9.63 31.98
N ILE A 370 35.52 -10.34 31.11
CA ILE A 370 36.95 -10.03 30.87
C ILE A 370 37.12 -8.57 30.42
N CYS A 371 36.28 -8.08 29.49
CA CYS A 371 36.37 -6.70 29.02
C CYS A 371 36.04 -5.67 30.11
N ARG A 372 35.01 -5.92 30.92
CA ARG A 372 34.63 -5.09 32.06
C ARG A 372 35.78 -5.02 33.08
N ASP A 373 36.30 -6.16 33.48
CA ASP A 373 37.34 -6.26 34.49
C ASP A 373 38.66 -5.68 34.00
N LEU A 374 39.00 -5.89 32.71
CA LEU A 374 40.15 -5.26 32.09
C LEU A 374 40.04 -3.73 32.10
N LEU A 375 38.86 -3.18 31.84
CA LEU A 375 38.64 -1.73 31.86
C LEU A 375 38.77 -1.16 33.29
N ILE A 376 38.22 -1.86 34.29
CA ILE A 376 38.37 -1.51 35.71
C ILE A 376 39.86 -1.57 36.09
N LEU A 377 40.57 -2.64 35.73
CA LEU A 377 42.00 -2.80 36.01
C LEU A 377 42.83 -1.69 35.33
N GLN A 378 42.56 -1.38 34.06
CA GLN A 378 43.20 -0.27 33.35
C GLN A 378 42.97 1.06 34.07
N LYS A 379 41.78 1.30 34.60
CA LYS A 379 41.48 2.50 35.41
C LYS A 379 42.23 2.49 36.74
N MET A 380 42.34 1.35 37.44
CA MET A 380 43.15 1.23 38.66
C MET A 380 44.61 1.58 38.40
N VAL A 381 45.18 1.07 37.30
CA VAL A 381 46.55 1.35 36.86
C VAL A 381 46.73 2.84 36.55
N LEU A 382 45.81 3.45 35.80
CA LEU A 382 45.87 4.87 35.45
C LEU A 382 45.71 5.81 36.65
N SER A 383 45.00 5.38 37.69
CA SER A 383 44.83 6.15 38.94
C SER A 383 46.09 6.19 39.81
N ARG A 384 47.09 5.34 39.53
CA ARG A 384 48.38 5.29 40.26
C ARG A 384 49.57 5.51 39.32
N PRO A 385 49.74 6.72 38.76
CA PRO A 385 50.81 7.00 37.80
C PRO A 385 52.23 6.86 38.38
N GLU A 386 52.36 6.89 39.71
CA GLU A 386 53.63 6.78 40.44
C GLU A 386 54.21 5.35 40.43
N ALA A 387 53.34 4.34 40.26
CA ALA A 387 53.70 2.94 40.42
C ALA A 387 54.07 2.25 39.09
N PHE A 388 53.93 2.93 37.96
CA PHE A 388 54.03 2.33 36.63
C PHE A 388 54.77 3.20 35.61
N ASP A 389 55.35 2.54 34.59
CA ASP A 389 56.10 3.22 33.54
C ASP A 389 55.23 4.18 32.70
N SER A 390 55.74 5.38 32.46
CA SER A 390 55.05 6.43 31.69
C SER A 390 54.65 6.01 30.26
N ARG A 391 55.44 5.14 29.62
CA ARG A 391 55.15 4.59 28.29
C ARG A 391 53.95 3.65 28.32
N MET A 392 53.86 2.81 29.35
CA MET A 392 52.74 1.90 29.55
C MET A 392 51.45 2.69 29.81
N LEU A 393 51.50 3.67 30.73
CA LEU A 393 50.36 4.54 31.01
C LEU A 393 49.86 5.28 29.76
N HIS A 394 50.78 5.75 28.91
CA HIS A 394 50.42 6.38 27.65
C HIS A 394 49.80 5.39 26.66
N SER A 395 50.32 4.17 26.54
CA SER A 395 49.77 3.12 25.67
C SER A 395 48.36 2.72 26.10
N ILE A 396 48.13 2.55 27.41
CA ILE A 396 46.82 2.24 27.97
C ILE A 396 45.83 3.36 27.65
N LYS A 397 46.19 4.61 27.96
CA LYS A 397 45.31 5.77 27.77
C LYS A 397 44.98 6.06 26.30
N SER A 398 45.94 5.87 25.39
CA SER A 398 45.79 6.29 23.99
C SER A 398 45.22 5.22 23.06
N SER A 399 45.42 3.92 23.36
CA SER A 399 45.12 2.83 22.43
C SER A 399 44.37 1.67 23.07
N LEU A 400 44.83 1.15 24.20
CA LEU A 400 44.26 -0.08 24.78
C LEU A 400 42.90 0.16 25.46
N ALA A 401 42.75 1.21 26.25
CA ALA A 401 41.50 1.52 26.93
C ALA A 401 40.36 1.86 25.96
N PRO A 402 40.55 2.73 24.93
CA PRO A 402 39.52 2.96 23.92
C PRO A 402 39.08 1.68 23.19
N ARG A 403 40.02 0.78 22.87
CA ARG A 403 39.69 -0.51 22.27
C ARG A 403 38.92 -1.42 23.23
N THR A 404 39.25 -1.40 24.51
CA THR A 404 38.55 -2.13 25.56
C THR A 404 37.10 -1.65 25.68
N VAL A 405 36.86 -0.33 25.70
CA VAL A 405 35.53 0.30 25.72
C VAL A 405 34.65 -0.21 24.57
N VAL A 406 35.17 -0.18 23.34
CA VAL A 406 34.43 -0.64 22.15
C VAL A 406 34.10 -2.14 22.23
N LEU A 407 35.05 -2.97 22.70
CA LEU A 407 34.81 -4.40 22.89
C LEU A 407 33.78 -4.67 24.00
N THR A 408 33.84 -3.95 25.13
CA THR A 408 32.84 -4.07 26.21
C THR A 408 31.43 -3.81 25.68
N GLN A 409 31.25 -2.77 24.85
CA GLN A 409 29.95 -2.48 24.25
C GLN A 409 29.52 -3.52 23.22
N ALA A 410 30.45 -4.05 22.41
CA ALA A 410 30.15 -5.10 21.44
C ALA A 410 29.73 -6.40 22.12
N TYR A 411 30.45 -6.83 23.15
CA TYR A 411 30.09 -8.01 23.92
C TYR A 411 28.75 -7.83 24.65
N TYR A 412 28.50 -6.65 25.22
CA TYR A 412 27.21 -6.33 25.82
C TYR A 412 26.03 -6.47 24.83
N VAL A 413 26.24 -6.11 23.56
CA VAL A 413 25.21 -6.32 22.52
C VAL A 413 25.03 -7.81 22.22
N VAL A 414 26.09 -8.61 22.19
CA VAL A 414 25.98 -10.06 21.97
C VAL A 414 25.32 -10.77 23.16
N THR A 415 25.60 -10.36 24.40
CA THR A 415 24.91 -10.86 25.59
C THR A 415 23.43 -10.47 25.54
N TRP A 416 23.12 -9.22 25.18
CA TRP A 416 21.74 -8.77 24.94
C TRP A 416 21.02 -9.61 23.87
N ILE A 417 21.67 -9.95 22.75
CA ILE A 417 21.10 -10.85 21.72
C ILE A 417 20.82 -12.25 22.29
N SER A 418 21.68 -12.73 23.19
CA SER A 418 21.56 -14.06 23.80
C SER A 418 20.45 -14.12 24.85
N GLU A 419 20.27 -13.05 25.61
CA GLU A 419 19.28 -12.95 26.69
C GLU A 419 17.91 -12.49 26.21
N SER A 420 17.84 -11.73 25.11
CA SER A 420 16.58 -11.23 24.58
C SER A 420 15.66 -12.36 24.15
N THR A 421 14.42 -12.32 24.61
CA THR A 421 13.39 -13.28 24.19
C THR A 421 12.80 -12.86 22.85
N ALA A 422 12.74 -13.76 21.87
CA ALA A 422 12.09 -13.47 20.61
C ALA A 422 10.60 -13.16 20.82
N ALA A 423 10.06 -12.15 20.12
CA ALA A 423 8.65 -11.81 20.24
C ALA A 423 7.78 -12.97 19.74
N ALA A 424 6.64 -13.16 20.40
CA ALA A 424 5.65 -14.15 19.98
C ALA A 424 5.26 -13.90 18.52
N THR A 425 5.25 -14.96 17.71
CA THR A 425 4.90 -14.88 16.30
C THR A 425 3.53 -14.23 16.13
N PRO A 426 3.42 -13.12 15.36
CA PRO A 426 2.13 -12.47 15.14
C PRO A 426 1.17 -13.42 14.41
N PRO A 427 -0.16 -13.16 14.46
CA PRO A 427 -1.14 -13.91 13.71
C PRO A 427 -0.71 -14.07 12.25
N GLN A 428 -0.84 -15.28 11.70
CA GLN A 428 -0.29 -15.65 10.39
C GLN A 428 -0.65 -14.67 9.27
N ALA A 429 -1.87 -14.10 9.30
CA ALA A 429 -2.29 -13.08 8.33
C ALA A 429 -1.42 -11.82 8.37
N LEU A 430 -1.12 -11.27 9.56
CA LEU A 430 -0.29 -10.07 9.70
C LEU A 430 1.17 -10.36 9.29
N LEU A 431 1.68 -11.54 9.64
CA LEU A 431 2.99 -11.99 9.22
C LEU A 431 3.08 -12.12 7.68
N GLU A 432 2.09 -12.72 7.05
CA GLU A 432 2.02 -12.84 5.58
C GLU A 432 1.93 -11.46 4.91
N THR A 433 1.21 -10.51 5.51
CA THR A 433 1.12 -9.15 4.95
C THR A 433 2.46 -8.41 5.05
N ALA A 434 3.13 -8.49 6.20
CA ALA A 434 4.46 -7.89 6.39
C ALA A 434 5.50 -8.52 5.46
N ILE A 435 5.50 -9.85 5.32
CA ILE A 435 6.38 -10.56 4.38
C ILE A 435 6.11 -10.15 2.93
N GLN A 436 4.84 -10.03 2.54
CA GLN A 436 4.48 -9.57 1.20
C GLN A 436 5.02 -8.15 0.92
N ARG A 437 4.92 -7.25 1.91
CA ARG A 437 5.47 -5.89 1.77
C ARG A 437 6.99 -5.89 1.68
N LEU A 438 7.66 -6.61 2.57
CA LEU A 438 9.11 -6.75 2.60
C LEU A 438 9.69 -7.53 1.39
N SER A 439 8.87 -8.27 0.64
CA SER A 439 9.32 -9.00 -0.55
C SER A 439 9.93 -8.10 -1.63
N LEU A 440 9.58 -6.81 -1.65
CA LEU A 440 10.20 -5.80 -2.51
C LEU A 440 11.70 -5.66 -2.30
N LEU A 441 12.18 -5.93 -1.09
CA LEU A 441 13.57 -5.80 -0.68
C LEU A 441 14.41 -7.05 -1.01
N LYS A 442 13.80 -8.13 -1.54
CA LYS A 442 14.49 -9.39 -1.86
C LYS A 442 15.38 -9.92 -0.72
N LEU A 443 15.00 -9.65 0.54
CA LEU A 443 15.75 -10.08 1.72
C LEU A 443 15.83 -11.62 1.79
N ILE A 444 16.82 -12.12 2.52
CA ILE A 444 16.97 -13.55 2.79
C ILE A 444 15.65 -14.13 3.31
N ASP A 445 15.18 -15.18 2.64
CA ASP A 445 13.85 -15.74 2.87
C ASP A 445 13.80 -16.59 4.17
N PRO A 446 13.05 -16.15 5.21
CA PRO A 446 12.89 -16.94 6.43
C PRO A 446 11.99 -18.17 6.23
N ARG A 447 11.33 -18.33 5.06
CA ARG A 447 10.38 -19.43 4.78
C ARG A 447 10.99 -20.82 4.87
N SER A 448 12.33 -20.97 4.88
CA SER A 448 12.94 -22.30 4.99
C SER A 448 12.69 -23.00 6.34
N THR A 449 12.19 -22.28 7.35
CA THR A 449 12.10 -22.78 8.75
C THR A 449 10.93 -22.19 9.55
N ALA A 450 9.90 -21.64 8.89
CA ALA A 450 8.65 -21.20 9.52
C ALA A 450 7.81 -22.39 10.03
N HIS A 451 8.40 -23.23 10.89
CA HIS A 451 7.66 -24.13 11.75
C HIS A 451 6.98 -23.31 12.83
N ARG A 452 5.74 -23.67 13.17
CA ARG A 452 5.01 -23.09 14.30
C ARG A 452 5.95 -23.08 15.51
N GLN A 453 6.29 -21.90 16.02
CA GLN A 453 7.00 -21.76 17.29
C GLN A 453 6.12 -22.38 18.38
N GLN A 454 6.41 -23.62 18.76
CA GLN A 454 5.70 -24.31 19.83
C GLN A 454 6.26 -23.95 21.21
N LYS A 455 7.46 -23.35 21.28
CA LYS A 455 8.19 -22.99 22.49
C LYS A 455 8.74 -21.56 22.38
N SER A 456 8.84 -20.86 23.50
CA SER A 456 9.63 -19.63 23.61
C SER A 456 11.12 -19.95 23.47
N MET A 457 11.85 -19.11 22.74
CA MET A 457 13.27 -19.25 22.43
C MET A 457 13.96 -17.90 22.60
N SER A 458 15.26 -17.91 22.88
CA SER A 458 16.06 -16.68 22.81
C SER A 458 16.17 -16.19 21.37
N LEU A 459 16.49 -14.91 21.20
CA LEU A 459 16.67 -14.31 19.88
C LEU A 459 17.81 -15.00 19.13
N LEU A 460 18.91 -15.31 19.81
CA LEU A 460 20.01 -16.09 19.26
C LEU A 460 19.57 -17.49 18.81
N GLU A 461 18.82 -18.22 19.63
CA GLU A 461 18.35 -19.57 19.27
C GLU A 461 17.45 -19.52 18.04
N LEU A 462 16.57 -18.52 17.94
CA LEU A 462 15.73 -18.31 16.78
C LEU A 462 16.56 -17.98 15.52
N PHE A 463 17.62 -17.17 15.64
CA PHE A 463 18.52 -16.87 14.53
C PHE A 463 19.22 -18.12 14.01
N VAL A 464 19.82 -18.90 14.91
CA VAL A 464 20.54 -20.13 14.57
C VAL A 464 19.60 -21.13 13.91
N GLN A 465 18.38 -21.28 14.43
CA GLN A 465 17.35 -22.15 13.86
C GLN A 465 16.93 -21.72 12.45
N SER A 466 16.75 -20.41 12.23
CA SER A 466 16.07 -19.92 11.04
C SER A 466 16.99 -19.75 9.82
N GLY A 467 18.30 -19.62 10.04
CA GLY A 467 19.29 -19.56 8.96
C GLY A 467 20.74 -19.36 9.42
N GLY A 468 20.97 -18.90 10.65
CA GLY A 468 22.32 -18.65 11.18
C GLY A 468 23.22 -19.90 11.14
N ALA A 469 22.69 -21.08 11.48
CA ALA A 469 23.46 -22.33 11.38
C ALA A 469 23.92 -22.63 9.95
N ARG A 470 23.07 -22.36 8.94
CA ARG A 470 23.40 -22.59 7.53
C ARG A 470 24.52 -21.66 7.06
N HIS A 471 24.47 -20.39 7.46
CA HIS A 471 25.53 -19.42 7.17
C HIS A 471 26.83 -19.82 7.86
N ALA A 472 26.79 -20.25 9.13
CA ALA A 472 27.95 -20.78 9.83
C ALA A 472 28.53 -22.02 9.13
N HIS A 473 27.69 -22.95 8.66
CA HIS A 473 28.16 -24.12 7.91
C HIS A 473 28.77 -23.76 6.56
N ALA A 474 28.24 -22.75 5.86
CA ALA A 474 28.83 -22.23 4.62
C ALA A 474 30.23 -21.65 4.89
N LEU A 475 30.35 -20.78 5.90
CA LEU A 475 31.65 -20.23 6.32
C LEU A 475 32.63 -21.34 6.76
N MET A 476 32.13 -22.37 7.45
CA MET A 476 32.94 -23.53 7.84
C MET A 476 33.45 -24.31 6.63
N ALA A 477 32.63 -24.47 5.58
CA ALA A 477 33.02 -25.14 4.34
C ALA A 477 34.09 -24.35 3.56
N HIS A 478 34.09 -23.01 3.63
CA HIS A 478 35.11 -22.17 2.98
C HIS A 478 36.41 -22.04 3.79
N THR A 479 36.32 -22.14 5.11
CA THR A 479 37.49 -21.96 5.99
C THR A 479 38.25 -23.26 6.27
N MET A 480 37.61 -24.42 6.05
CA MET A 480 38.19 -25.72 6.31
C MET A 480 38.54 -26.47 5.02
N ASP A 481 39.83 -26.74 4.81
CA ASP A 481 40.33 -27.71 3.82
C ASP A 481 40.01 -29.15 4.29
N LEU A 482 38.74 -29.54 4.25
CA LEU A 482 38.28 -30.88 4.62
C LEU A 482 37.93 -31.70 3.38
N ASP A 483 38.42 -32.95 3.34
CA ASP A 483 37.93 -33.94 2.38
C ASP A 483 36.45 -34.25 2.63
N ALA A 484 35.66 -34.36 1.56
CA ALA A 484 34.21 -34.59 1.58
C ALA A 484 33.75 -35.94 2.19
N SER A 485 34.62 -36.70 2.86
CA SER A 485 34.30 -37.94 3.57
C SER A 485 34.68 -37.93 5.05
N THR A 486 35.31 -36.86 5.53
CA THR A 486 35.81 -36.77 6.90
C THR A 486 34.69 -36.42 7.89
N VAL A 487 34.52 -37.24 8.93
CA VAL A 487 33.60 -36.95 10.04
C VAL A 487 34.28 -35.93 10.94
N ILE A 488 33.64 -34.77 11.11
CA ILE A 488 34.14 -33.70 11.98
C ILE A 488 33.93 -34.12 13.44
N PRO A 489 35.00 -34.25 14.25
CA PRO A 489 34.86 -34.56 15.67
C PRO A 489 34.09 -33.46 16.41
N TRP A 490 33.24 -33.84 17.37
CA TRP A 490 32.44 -32.89 18.17
C TRP A 490 33.30 -31.77 18.73
N HIS A 491 34.42 -32.10 19.37
CA HIS A 491 35.24 -31.12 20.07
C HIS A 491 35.77 -29.99 19.16
N PHE A 492 36.08 -30.32 17.90
CA PHE A 492 36.57 -29.34 16.94
C PHE A 492 35.40 -28.63 16.27
N GLY A 493 34.45 -29.38 15.72
CA GLY A 493 33.32 -28.82 14.96
C GLY A 493 32.43 -27.91 15.81
N MET A 494 32.21 -28.26 17.07
CA MET A 494 31.38 -27.45 17.98
C MET A 494 31.99 -26.09 18.26
N LEU A 495 33.28 -26.01 18.64
CA LEU A 495 33.94 -24.74 18.92
C LEU A 495 34.05 -23.87 17.67
N THR A 496 34.36 -24.45 16.51
CA THR A 496 34.35 -23.70 15.25
C THR A 496 32.97 -23.12 14.97
N GLN A 497 31.92 -23.93 15.07
CA GLN A 497 30.55 -23.47 14.80
C GLN A 497 30.13 -22.38 15.78
N ILE A 498 30.46 -22.52 17.07
CA ILE A 498 30.21 -21.48 18.09
C ILE A 498 30.89 -20.17 17.70
N THR A 499 32.17 -20.20 17.35
CA THR A 499 32.92 -19.00 16.93
C THR A 499 32.33 -18.36 15.67
N LEU A 500 31.93 -19.16 14.68
CA LEU A 500 31.31 -18.65 13.44
C LEU A 500 29.93 -18.03 13.71
N VAL A 501 29.11 -18.64 14.57
CA VAL A 501 27.83 -18.06 14.98
C VAL A 501 28.04 -16.75 15.74
N ALA A 502 29.02 -16.69 16.65
CA ALA A 502 29.38 -15.46 17.36
C ALA A 502 29.85 -14.36 16.39
N GLN A 503 30.62 -14.70 15.35
CA GLN A 503 31.03 -13.77 14.28
C GLN A 503 29.85 -13.23 13.46
N LEU A 504 28.80 -14.03 13.22
CA LEU A 504 27.61 -13.59 12.48
C LEU A 504 26.75 -12.58 13.26
N VAL A 505 26.76 -12.65 14.59
CA VAL A 505 26.05 -11.70 15.47
C VAL A 505 26.95 -10.57 15.97
N TRP A 506 28.23 -10.58 15.59
CA TRP A 506 29.22 -9.59 16.03
C TRP A 506 28.93 -8.22 15.41
N PRO A 507 28.66 -7.17 16.21
CA PRO A 507 28.21 -5.87 15.68
C PRO A 507 29.32 -5.08 14.98
N ILE A 508 30.58 -5.39 15.27
CA ILE A 508 31.78 -4.77 14.67
C ILE A 508 32.30 -5.71 13.57
N SER A 509 31.44 -6.09 12.64
CA SER A 509 31.81 -6.92 11.50
C SER A 509 31.37 -6.27 10.19
N GLY A 510 32.05 -6.62 9.10
CA GLY A 510 31.64 -6.18 7.76
C GLY A 510 30.36 -6.85 7.27
N ASN A 511 29.95 -7.98 7.87
CA ASN A 511 28.73 -8.68 7.48
C ASN A 511 27.48 -7.98 8.05
N PHE A 512 26.34 -8.15 7.38
CA PHE A 512 25.05 -7.60 7.82
C PHE A 512 23.96 -8.68 7.95
N VAL A 513 24.38 -9.94 8.13
CA VAL A 513 23.49 -11.12 8.08
C VAL A 513 22.51 -11.13 9.26
N PHE A 514 22.98 -10.91 10.49
CA PHE A 514 22.11 -10.91 11.66
C PHE A 514 21.10 -9.73 11.64
N PRO A 515 21.49 -8.47 11.37
CA PRO A 515 20.53 -7.37 11.29
C PRO A 515 19.53 -7.50 10.14
N GLU A 516 19.96 -8.00 8.98
CA GLU A 516 19.06 -8.32 7.86
C GLU A 516 18.03 -9.39 8.26
N TRP A 517 18.51 -10.44 8.94
CA TRP A 517 17.65 -11.49 9.46
C TRP A 517 16.65 -10.96 10.50
N LEU A 518 17.09 -10.08 11.40
CA LEU A 518 16.25 -9.50 12.44
C LEU A 518 15.07 -8.71 11.84
N LEU A 519 15.29 -8.02 10.72
CA LEU A 519 14.25 -7.33 9.97
C LEU A 519 13.32 -8.32 9.24
N SER A 520 13.87 -9.27 8.48
CA SER A 520 13.08 -10.23 7.68
C SER A 520 12.25 -11.18 8.55
N SER A 521 12.70 -11.48 9.78
CA SER A 521 11.94 -12.24 10.78
C SER A 521 10.81 -11.44 11.46
N CYS A 522 10.58 -10.19 11.03
CA CYS A 522 9.53 -9.28 11.53
C CYS A 522 9.64 -8.96 13.03
N GLN A 523 10.85 -8.98 13.59
CA GLN A 523 11.12 -8.64 14.99
C GLN A 523 11.34 -7.13 15.17
N PHE A 524 10.39 -6.30 14.70
CA PHE A 524 10.57 -4.85 14.53
C PHE A 524 10.94 -4.10 15.81
N LEU A 525 10.41 -4.50 16.97
CA LEU A 525 10.79 -3.90 18.26
C LEU A 525 12.24 -4.20 18.63
N LEU A 526 12.71 -5.42 18.35
CA LEU A 526 14.09 -5.81 18.61
C LEU A 526 15.05 -5.14 17.60
N VAL A 527 14.60 -4.84 16.37
CA VAL A 527 15.37 -3.99 15.43
C VAL A 527 15.58 -2.59 16.03
N GLN A 528 14.54 -1.98 16.61
CA GLN A 528 14.66 -0.66 17.24
C GLN A 528 15.66 -0.68 18.40
N GLU A 529 15.54 -1.66 19.31
CA GLU A 529 16.47 -1.80 20.43
C GLU A 529 17.90 -2.08 19.98
N TYR A 530 18.10 -2.99 19.02
CA TYR A 530 19.42 -3.30 18.48
C TYR A 530 20.11 -2.05 17.89
N VAL A 531 19.39 -1.28 17.08
CA VAL A 531 19.95 -0.06 16.48
C VAL A 531 20.19 1.02 17.55
N ARG A 532 19.32 1.11 18.57
CA ARG A 532 19.50 2.03 19.71
C ARG A 532 20.79 1.73 20.48
N LEU A 533 21.03 0.47 20.85
CA LEU A 533 22.22 0.03 21.58
C LEU A 533 23.52 0.31 20.82
N LEU A 534 23.48 0.33 19.49
CA LEU A 534 24.64 0.58 18.64
C LEU A 534 24.80 2.06 18.22
N SER A 535 23.86 2.93 18.57
CA SER A 535 23.73 4.26 17.95
C SER A 535 24.85 5.24 18.30
N THR A 536 25.45 5.12 19.48
CA THR A 536 26.40 6.12 20.02
C THR A 536 27.87 5.82 19.71
N TRP A 537 28.21 4.58 19.36
CA TRP A 537 29.62 4.13 19.34
C TRP A 537 29.99 3.26 18.11
N CYS A 538 29.05 2.52 17.53
CA CYS A 538 29.36 1.65 16.40
C CYS A 538 29.38 2.46 15.11
N GLU A 539 30.47 2.39 14.33
CA GLU A 539 30.61 3.07 13.05
C GLU A 539 30.25 2.16 11.86
N TRP A 540 30.33 0.84 12.03
CA TRP A 540 30.04 -0.15 11.00
C TRP A 540 28.57 -0.11 10.56
N ASN A 541 28.36 -0.25 9.25
CA ASN A 541 27.05 -0.37 8.61
C ASN A 541 26.04 0.69 9.09
N SER A 542 26.52 1.93 9.32
CA SER A 542 25.73 3.01 9.93
C SER A 542 24.48 3.36 9.09
N ALA A 543 24.62 3.39 7.76
CA ALA A 543 23.51 3.68 6.87
C ALA A 543 22.54 2.50 6.79
N SER A 544 23.05 1.27 6.70
CA SER A 544 22.23 0.05 6.72
C SER A 544 21.43 -0.09 8.01
N ARG A 545 22.01 0.26 9.17
CA ARG A 545 21.29 0.28 10.46
C ARG A 545 20.17 1.32 10.49
N LYS A 546 20.41 2.53 9.96
CA LYS A 546 19.36 3.55 9.82
C LYS A 546 18.25 3.09 8.87
N PHE A 547 18.62 2.39 7.79
CA PHE A 547 17.67 1.85 6.83
C PHE A 547 16.77 0.76 7.46
N ILE A 548 17.32 -0.25 8.13
CA ILE A 548 16.49 -1.29 8.77
C ILE A 548 15.62 -0.71 9.89
N LEU A 549 16.12 0.30 10.62
CA LEU A 549 15.32 1.03 11.61
C LEU A 549 14.15 1.74 10.93
N ALA A 550 14.39 2.40 9.80
CA ALA A 550 13.34 3.06 9.04
C ALA A 550 12.26 2.09 8.56
N VAL A 551 12.65 0.93 8.02
CA VAL A 551 11.70 -0.10 7.56
C VAL A 551 10.91 -0.67 8.75
N ALA A 552 11.58 -0.95 9.87
CA ALA A 552 10.89 -1.42 11.08
C ALA A 552 9.87 -0.39 11.60
N LEU A 553 10.22 0.91 11.62
CA LEU A 553 9.31 1.98 12.00
C LEU A 553 8.14 2.12 11.00
N LEU A 554 8.38 1.91 9.71
CA LEU A 554 7.36 1.94 8.68
C LEU A 554 6.32 0.84 8.89
N GLU A 555 6.75 -0.40 9.15
CA GLU A 555 5.85 -1.53 9.44
C GLU A 555 5.09 -1.35 10.75
N MET A 556 5.65 -0.63 11.72
CA MET A 556 4.96 -0.25 12.95
C MET A 556 4.00 0.94 12.80
N GLY A 557 3.93 1.57 11.61
CA GLY A 557 3.05 2.69 11.30
C GLY A 557 3.63 4.08 11.60
N GLU A 558 4.88 4.19 12.03
CA GLU A 558 5.56 5.46 12.32
C GLU A 558 6.20 6.07 11.06
N THR A 559 5.36 6.42 10.08
CA THR A 559 5.78 6.86 8.73
C THR A 559 6.73 8.07 8.74
N ARG A 560 6.49 9.07 9.60
CA ARG A 560 7.31 10.30 9.63
C ARG A 560 8.73 10.05 10.14
N LYS A 561 8.90 9.25 11.20
CA LYS A 561 10.23 8.90 11.73
C LYS A 561 10.98 8.01 10.74
N SER A 562 10.26 7.07 10.11
CA SER A 562 10.81 6.24 9.03
C SER A 562 11.38 7.11 7.90
N CYS A 563 10.64 8.13 7.45
CA CYS A 563 11.09 9.03 6.39
C CYS A 563 12.42 9.75 6.73
N ASP A 564 12.55 10.29 7.94
CA ASP A 564 13.79 10.93 8.40
C ASP A 564 14.97 9.95 8.42
N HIS A 565 14.75 8.71 8.87
CA HIS A 565 15.81 7.69 8.85
C HIS A 565 16.19 7.22 7.44
N ILE A 566 15.23 7.12 6.49
CA ILE A 566 15.52 6.85 5.07
C ILE A 566 16.39 7.94 4.46
N LEU A 567 16.08 9.21 4.71
CA LEU A 567 16.87 10.35 4.23
C LEU A 567 18.30 10.30 4.78
N ARG A 568 18.46 9.98 6.07
CA ARG A 568 19.78 9.85 6.71
C ARG A 568 20.57 8.60 6.25
N ALA A 569 19.90 7.56 5.77
CA ALA A 569 20.56 6.35 5.25
C ALA A 569 21.08 6.54 3.83
N ALA A 570 20.60 7.54 3.08
CA ALA A 570 21.01 7.80 1.71
C ALA A 570 22.52 8.01 1.54
N SER A 571 23.22 8.54 2.56
CA SER A 571 24.66 8.79 2.51
C SER A 571 25.51 7.52 2.36
N GLY A 572 24.99 6.34 2.69
CA GLY A 572 25.74 5.09 2.65
C GLY A 572 25.33 4.13 1.54
N VAL A 573 24.56 4.58 0.55
CA VAL A 573 24.11 3.73 -0.59
C VAL A 573 25.30 3.16 -1.38
N LEU A 574 26.44 3.84 -1.40
CA LEU A 574 27.67 3.40 -2.08
C LEU A 574 28.73 2.83 -1.14
N THR A 575 28.57 2.98 0.19
CA THR A 575 29.55 2.53 1.18
C THR A 575 29.18 1.19 1.78
N ASP A 576 27.88 0.94 1.98
CA ASP A 576 27.40 -0.24 2.68
C ASP A 576 26.92 -1.29 1.65
N ASP A 577 27.58 -2.45 1.62
CA ASP A 577 27.30 -3.55 0.67
C ASP A 577 25.84 -4.05 0.75
N PHE A 578 25.27 -4.13 1.95
CA PHE A 578 23.88 -4.54 2.16
C PHE A 578 22.89 -3.54 1.53
N LEU A 579 23.09 -2.25 1.77
CA LEU A 579 22.19 -1.23 1.24
C LEU A 579 22.28 -1.15 -0.29
N ALA A 580 23.50 -1.23 -0.83
CA ALA A 580 23.74 -1.28 -2.26
C ALA A 580 23.05 -2.48 -2.92
N SER A 581 23.25 -3.69 -2.40
CA SER A 581 22.67 -4.92 -2.98
C SER A 581 21.15 -5.01 -2.86
N THR A 582 20.57 -4.44 -1.79
CA THR A 582 19.12 -4.47 -1.55
C THR A 582 18.37 -3.43 -2.38
N MET A 583 18.95 -2.23 -2.54
CA MET A 583 18.28 -1.08 -3.17
C MET A 583 18.62 -0.91 -4.66
N LEU A 584 19.81 -1.35 -5.10
CA LEU A 584 20.28 -1.15 -6.47
C LEU A 584 20.24 -2.48 -7.23
N GLU A 585 19.36 -2.58 -8.24
CA GLU A 585 19.27 -3.78 -9.09
C GLU A 585 20.38 -3.88 -10.13
N ASN A 586 21.00 -2.74 -10.49
CA ASN A 586 22.13 -2.65 -11.42
C ASN A 586 23.15 -1.62 -10.89
N PRO A 587 24.46 -1.79 -11.14
CA PRO A 587 25.43 -0.77 -10.79
C PRO A 587 25.14 0.50 -11.59
N ALA A 588 24.68 1.54 -10.91
CA ALA A 588 24.41 2.84 -11.51
C ALA A 588 25.75 3.50 -11.92
N PRO A 589 25.82 4.19 -13.07
CA PRO A 589 27.06 4.76 -13.59
C PRO A 589 27.53 6.02 -12.83
N THR A 590 26.64 6.70 -12.09
CA THR A 590 26.93 7.92 -11.31
C THR A 590 26.27 7.89 -9.93
N GLU A 591 26.87 8.60 -8.96
CA GLU A 591 26.38 8.67 -7.57
C GLU A 591 24.96 9.24 -7.49
N GLY A 592 24.66 10.31 -8.25
CA GLY A 592 23.32 10.91 -8.30
C GLY A 592 22.27 9.93 -8.79
N GLN A 593 22.59 9.10 -9.79
CA GLN A 593 21.66 8.13 -10.35
C GLN A 593 21.42 6.95 -9.40
N ALA A 594 22.45 6.54 -8.63
CA ALA A 594 22.29 5.56 -7.55
C ALA A 594 21.33 6.07 -6.46
N LEU A 595 21.47 7.34 -6.06
CA LEU A 595 20.59 7.97 -5.07
C LEU A 595 19.15 8.11 -5.58
N VAL A 596 18.94 8.45 -6.85
CA VAL A 596 17.60 8.50 -7.46
C VAL A 596 16.94 7.12 -7.47
N CYS A 597 17.68 6.07 -7.84
CA CYS A 597 17.18 4.69 -7.78
C CYS A 597 16.83 4.27 -6.34
N TYR A 598 17.67 4.64 -5.36
CA TYR A 598 17.40 4.42 -3.94
C TYR A 598 16.08 5.06 -3.50
N TYR A 599 15.86 6.34 -3.82
CA TYR A 599 14.62 7.03 -3.44
C TYR A 599 13.39 6.48 -4.16
N LEU A 600 13.50 6.09 -5.44
CA LEU A 600 12.41 5.42 -6.14
C LEU A 600 12.00 4.11 -5.46
N LYS A 601 12.99 3.32 -5.01
CA LYS A 601 12.71 2.08 -4.29
C LYS A 601 12.11 2.35 -2.90
N ALA A 602 12.60 3.38 -2.21
CA ALA A 602 12.03 3.82 -0.93
C ALA A 602 10.58 4.31 -1.10
N ILE A 603 10.27 5.05 -2.16
CA ILE A 603 8.92 5.49 -2.49
C ILE A 603 7.99 4.29 -2.69
N GLU A 604 8.43 3.26 -3.42
CA GLU A 604 7.65 2.03 -3.61
C GLU A 604 7.28 1.36 -2.27
N LEU A 605 8.20 1.37 -1.28
CA LEU A 605 7.91 0.88 0.08
C LEU A 605 6.84 1.73 0.78
N PHE A 606 6.93 3.06 0.68
CA PHE A 606 5.99 3.96 1.34
C PHE A 606 4.60 3.97 0.67
N GLU A 607 4.52 3.66 -0.63
CA GLU A 607 3.26 3.50 -1.35
C GLU A 607 2.42 2.34 -0.79
N GLN A 608 3.06 1.24 -0.36
CA GLN A 608 2.38 0.11 0.28
C GLN A 608 1.74 0.47 1.62
N HIS A 609 2.23 1.52 2.27
CA HIS A 609 1.75 2.04 3.55
C HIS A 609 0.87 3.29 3.42
N ASN A 610 0.53 3.70 2.20
CA ASN A 610 -0.30 4.89 1.91
C ASN A 610 0.22 6.20 2.54
N ALA A 611 1.54 6.36 2.65
CA ALA A 611 2.18 7.50 3.34
C ALA A 611 2.49 8.67 2.38
N ALA A 612 1.45 9.32 1.85
CA ALA A 612 1.57 10.33 0.78
C ALA A 612 2.53 11.49 1.10
N ASP A 613 2.49 12.07 2.31
CA ASP A 613 3.36 13.21 2.68
C ASP A 613 4.84 12.85 2.66
N CYS A 614 5.19 11.65 3.11
CA CYS A 614 6.57 11.17 3.12
C CYS A 614 7.05 10.85 1.69
N ILE A 615 6.17 10.32 0.83
CA ILE A 615 6.48 10.08 -0.58
C ILE A 615 6.81 11.38 -1.30
N ILE A 616 6.08 12.45 -1.02
CA ILE A 616 6.34 13.78 -1.61
C ILE A 616 7.74 14.26 -1.19
N GLU A 617 8.08 14.20 0.10
CA GLU A 617 9.40 14.62 0.60
C GLU A 617 10.55 13.80 0.00
N LEU A 618 10.40 12.46 -0.07
CA LEU A 618 11.39 11.59 -0.71
C LEU A 618 11.54 11.89 -2.21
N ALA A 619 10.45 12.16 -2.92
CA ALA A 619 10.50 12.47 -4.33
C ALA A 619 11.07 13.88 -4.61
N GLU A 620 10.76 14.88 -3.78
CA GLU A 620 11.35 16.22 -3.88
C GLU A 620 12.86 16.20 -3.63
N THR A 621 13.32 15.45 -2.63
CA THR A 621 14.75 15.27 -2.38
C THR A 621 15.44 14.50 -3.51
N ALA A 622 14.79 13.52 -4.12
CA ALA A 622 15.33 12.85 -5.31
C ALA A 622 15.46 13.81 -6.51
N ILE A 623 14.50 14.72 -6.71
CA ILE A 623 14.53 15.71 -7.80
C ILE A 623 15.67 16.73 -7.60
N THR A 624 15.98 17.14 -6.36
CA THR A 624 17.07 18.08 -6.12
C THR A 624 18.47 17.47 -6.37
N ILE A 625 18.58 16.15 -6.25
CA ILE A 625 19.82 15.39 -6.47
C ILE A 625 19.97 14.98 -7.94
N SER A 626 18.86 14.79 -8.66
CA SER A 626 18.83 14.36 -10.06
C SER A 626 19.48 15.36 -11.02
N ASP A 627 20.21 14.83 -12.01
CA ASP A 627 20.63 15.61 -13.18
C ASP A 627 19.43 15.93 -14.09
N LYS A 628 19.55 16.98 -14.91
CA LYS A 628 18.47 17.44 -15.80
C LYS A 628 18.08 16.44 -16.89
N ASP A 629 19.01 15.54 -17.25
CA ASP A 629 18.85 14.55 -18.31
C ASP A 629 18.56 13.13 -17.77
N ASP A 630 18.25 12.99 -16.46
CA ASP A 630 17.98 11.67 -15.87
C ASP A 630 16.67 11.07 -16.42
N PRO A 631 16.68 9.82 -16.93
CA PRO A 631 15.47 9.15 -17.42
C PRO A 631 14.37 8.97 -16.36
N ASN A 632 14.71 9.01 -15.07
CA ASN A 632 13.78 8.81 -13.96
C ASN A 632 13.09 10.09 -13.49
N LEU A 633 13.56 11.27 -13.88
CA LEU A 633 13.00 12.57 -13.48
C LEU A 633 11.50 12.73 -13.83
N PRO A 634 11.02 12.34 -15.03
CA PRO A 634 9.59 12.37 -15.34
C PRO A 634 8.75 11.44 -14.45
N THR A 635 9.35 10.37 -13.90
CA THR A 635 8.66 9.40 -13.03
C THR A 635 8.41 10.04 -11.67
N LEU A 636 9.43 10.67 -11.09
CA LEU A 636 9.34 11.39 -9.82
C LEU A 636 8.26 12.47 -9.85
N HIS A 637 8.22 13.30 -10.90
CA HIS A 637 7.17 14.31 -11.05
C HIS A 637 5.75 13.71 -11.15
N SER A 638 5.61 12.54 -11.79
CA SER A 638 4.31 11.85 -11.92
C SER A 638 3.85 11.25 -10.58
N ILE A 639 4.80 10.75 -9.78
CA ILE A 639 4.55 10.26 -8.42
C ILE A 639 4.07 11.42 -7.54
N ILE A 640 4.82 12.53 -7.47
CA ILE A 640 4.46 13.71 -6.69
C ILE A 640 3.07 14.22 -7.08
N PHE A 641 2.80 14.32 -8.39
CA PHE A 641 1.48 14.69 -8.91
C PHE A 641 0.37 13.78 -8.36
N THR A 642 0.56 12.47 -8.42
CA THR A 642 -0.43 11.48 -7.95
C THR A 642 -0.66 11.61 -6.45
N GLN A 643 0.40 11.80 -5.65
CA GLN A 643 0.27 11.93 -4.20
C GLN A 643 -0.42 13.24 -3.78
N HIS A 644 -0.07 14.40 -4.37
CA HIS A 644 -0.80 15.65 -4.12
C HIS A 644 -2.27 15.55 -4.53
N LEU A 645 -2.56 14.83 -5.61
CA LEU A 645 -3.92 14.59 -6.05
C LEU A 645 -4.71 13.75 -5.02
N ASN A 646 -4.10 12.71 -4.47
CA ASN A 646 -4.66 11.90 -3.40
C ASN A 646 -4.96 12.74 -2.16
N LEU A 647 -4.03 13.61 -1.74
CA LEU A 647 -4.19 14.54 -0.60
C LEU A 647 -5.22 15.66 -0.85
N GLY A 648 -5.54 15.97 -2.11
CA GLY A 648 -6.44 17.07 -2.46
C GLY A 648 -5.78 18.44 -2.60
N HIS A 649 -4.46 18.48 -2.65
CA HIS A 649 -3.64 19.67 -2.93
C HIS A 649 -3.64 19.96 -4.44
N HIS A 650 -4.76 20.50 -4.94
CA HIS A 650 -5.00 20.68 -6.38
C HIS A 650 -4.05 21.69 -7.06
N ARG A 651 -3.62 22.72 -6.33
CA ARG A 651 -2.73 23.76 -6.88
C ARG A 651 -1.31 23.25 -7.02
N GLU A 652 -0.85 22.56 -5.99
CA GLU A 652 0.46 21.91 -5.91
C GLU A 652 0.57 20.82 -6.99
N ALA A 653 -0.45 19.97 -7.13
CA ALA A 653 -0.50 18.98 -8.22
C ALA A 653 -0.40 19.64 -9.61
N TYR A 654 -1.08 20.78 -9.81
CA TYR A 654 -0.98 21.53 -11.06
C TYR A 654 0.43 22.10 -11.31
N HIS A 655 1.10 22.62 -10.27
CA HIS A 655 2.48 23.08 -10.38
C HIS A 655 3.44 21.94 -10.74
N CYS A 656 3.33 20.77 -10.11
CA CYS A 656 4.16 19.60 -10.41
C CYS A 656 3.96 19.09 -11.85
N LEU A 657 2.73 19.17 -12.35
CA LEU A 657 2.40 18.83 -13.73
C LEU A 657 3.10 19.76 -14.73
N ASN A 658 3.14 21.07 -14.47
CA ASN A 658 3.86 22.02 -15.33
C ASN A 658 5.38 21.81 -15.33
N SER A 659 5.93 21.36 -14.20
CA SER A 659 7.37 21.12 -14.05
C SER A 659 7.87 19.84 -14.73
N ASN A 660 6.96 18.94 -15.15
CA ASN A 660 7.36 17.66 -15.73
C ASN A 660 7.96 17.84 -17.15
N PRO A 661 9.20 17.39 -17.42
CA PRO A 661 9.87 17.59 -18.70
C PRO A 661 9.26 16.76 -19.85
N ASP A 662 8.57 15.64 -19.56
CA ASP A 662 7.99 14.78 -20.60
C ASP A 662 6.57 15.22 -21.00
N ALA A 663 6.38 15.53 -22.28
CA ALA A 663 5.10 15.92 -22.84
C ALA A 663 4.03 14.80 -22.75
N ALA A 664 4.41 13.53 -22.96
CA ALA A 664 3.44 12.44 -22.93
C ALA A 664 2.86 12.25 -21.51
N ARG A 665 3.73 12.16 -20.50
CA ARG A 665 3.31 12.04 -19.10
C ARG A 665 2.54 13.25 -18.60
N ARG A 666 2.87 14.48 -19.06
CA ARG A 666 2.06 15.67 -18.77
C ARG A 666 0.61 15.52 -19.22
N THR A 667 0.37 14.99 -20.42
CA THR A 667 -0.99 14.79 -20.93
C THR A 667 -1.77 13.73 -20.15
N ASP A 668 -1.11 12.66 -19.69
CA ASP A 668 -1.75 11.62 -18.88
C ASP A 668 -2.05 12.12 -17.45
N CYS A 669 -1.11 12.84 -16.82
CA CYS A 669 -1.36 13.50 -15.54
C CYS A 669 -2.51 14.51 -15.64
N LEU A 670 -2.56 15.29 -16.73
CA LEU A 670 -3.66 16.24 -16.98
C LEU A 670 -5.01 15.51 -17.09
N ARG A 671 -5.03 14.35 -17.76
CA ARG A 671 -6.24 13.53 -17.87
C ARG A 671 -6.71 13.07 -16.49
N GLN A 672 -5.80 12.62 -15.64
CA GLN A 672 -6.12 12.19 -14.28
C GLN A 672 -6.60 13.35 -13.40
N LEU A 673 -5.97 14.53 -13.50
CA LEU A 673 -6.38 15.75 -12.80
C LEU A 673 -7.81 16.16 -13.18
N VAL A 674 -8.14 16.14 -14.47
CA VAL A 674 -9.48 16.46 -14.97
C VAL A 674 -10.49 15.48 -14.39
N VAL A 675 -10.27 14.16 -14.53
CA VAL A 675 -11.21 13.14 -14.05
C VAL A 675 -11.50 13.30 -12.55
N THR A 676 -10.45 13.39 -11.73
CA THR A 676 -10.58 13.51 -10.28
C THR A 676 -11.23 14.81 -9.83
N LEU A 677 -10.97 15.96 -10.48
CA LEU A 677 -11.64 17.22 -10.16
C LEU A 677 -13.13 17.20 -10.52
N PHE A 678 -13.50 16.49 -11.59
CA PHE A 678 -14.90 16.26 -11.93
C PHE A 678 -15.60 15.35 -10.90
N GLU A 679 -14.97 14.25 -10.50
CA GLU A 679 -15.49 13.34 -9.45
C GLU A 679 -15.67 14.06 -8.10
N ARG A 680 -14.70 14.90 -7.72
CA ARG A 680 -14.75 15.71 -6.48
C ARG A 680 -15.61 16.97 -6.58
N LYS A 681 -16.22 17.25 -7.75
CA LYS A 681 -17.04 18.45 -8.06
C LYS A 681 -16.31 19.79 -7.84
N LYS A 682 -14.98 19.82 -7.97
CA LYS A 682 -14.13 21.02 -7.81
C LYS A 682 -13.87 21.71 -9.15
N LEU A 683 -14.94 22.12 -9.83
CA LEU A 683 -14.87 22.69 -11.19
C LEU A 683 -14.31 24.12 -11.23
N ILE A 684 -14.47 24.89 -10.15
CA ILE A 684 -13.96 26.27 -10.06
C ILE A 684 -12.44 26.29 -10.13
N ASP A 685 -11.79 25.36 -9.40
CA ASP A 685 -10.33 25.23 -9.39
C ASP A 685 -9.82 24.90 -10.81
N LEU A 686 -10.50 23.98 -11.52
CA LEU A 686 -10.19 23.63 -12.91
C LEU A 686 -10.25 24.85 -13.86
N VAL A 687 -11.24 25.74 -13.73
CA VAL A 687 -11.30 26.94 -14.58
C VAL A 687 -10.21 27.97 -14.22
N SER A 688 -9.81 28.00 -12.95
CA SER A 688 -8.87 28.99 -12.42
C SER A 688 -7.41 28.76 -12.83
N PHE A 689 -7.03 27.53 -13.20
CA PHE A 689 -5.64 27.20 -13.50
C PHE A 689 -5.14 27.82 -14.81
N PRO A 690 -3.91 28.39 -14.82
CA PRO A 690 -3.33 28.97 -16.02
C PRO A 690 -2.64 27.88 -16.86
N TYR A 691 -3.38 27.13 -17.69
CA TYR A 691 -2.91 26.01 -18.55
C TYR A 691 -1.84 26.40 -19.61
N VAL A 692 -0.63 26.77 -19.20
CA VAL A 692 0.46 27.15 -20.11
C VAL A 692 0.78 25.98 -21.05
N ASP A 693 0.71 26.23 -22.37
CA ASP A 693 0.99 25.27 -23.46
C ASP A 693 0.20 23.94 -23.45
N MET A 694 -0.84 23.81 -22.62
CA MET A 694 -1.66 22.60 -22.49
C MET A 694 -3.15 22.83 -22.76
N TYR A 695 -3.53 24.03 -23.20
CA TYR A 695 -4.93 24.36 -23.50
C TYR A 695 -5.53 23.41 -24.54
N GLU A 696 -4.81 23.10 -25.61
CA GLU A 696 -5.31 22.19 -26.65
C GLU A 696 -5.48 20.76 -26.14
N ASP A 697 -4.61 20.31 -25.25
CA ASP A 697 -4.70 18.97 -24.65
C ASP A 697 -5.83 18.90 -23.64
N LEU A 698 -6.06 19.95 -22.84
CA LEU A 698 -7.23 20.06 -21.96
C LEU A 698 -8.53 20.02 -22.77
N GLU A 699 -8.63 20.83 -23.83
CA GLU A 699 -9.80 20.81 -24.73
C GLU A 699 -10.02 19.40 -25.30
N ARG A 700 -8.96 18.75 -25.80
CA ARG A 700 -9.02 17.40 -26.38
C ARG A 700 -9.47 16.36 -25.36
N ILE A 701 -8.95 16.42 -24.13
CA ILE A 701 -9.28 15.48 -23.05
C ILE A 701 -10.74 15.65 -22.61
N VAL A 702 -11.17 16.89 -22.36
CA VAL A 702 -12.54 17.17 -21.87
C VAL A 702 -13.56 16.85 -22.96
N ILE A 703 -13.29 17.20 -24.24
CA ILE A 703 -14.15 16.82 -25.37
C ILE A 703 -14.18 15.30 -25.54
N GLY A 704 -13.03 14.63 -25.47
CA GLY A 704 -12.94 13.17 -25.55
C GLY A 704 -13.77 12.48 -24.46
N ARG A 705 -13.71 12.98 -23.22
CA ARG A 705 -14.49 12.48 -22.08
C ARG A 705 -15.97 12.80 -22.20
N ALA A 706 -16.32 14.02 -22.59
CA ALA A 706 -17.71 14.42 -22.86
C ALA A 706 -18.35 13.49 -23.91
N ARG A 707 -17.55 13.03 -24.88
CA ARG A 707 -18.01 12.10 -25.92
C ARG A 707 -18.13 10.64 -25.47
N SER A 708 -17.44 10.23 -24.40
CA SER A 708 -17.45 8.85 -23.91
C SER A 708 -18.42 8.60 -22.76
N VAL A 709 -18.76 9.64 -22.00
CA VAL A 709 -19.65 9.56 -20.82
C VAL A 709 -21.12 9.65 -21.26
N ASP A 710 -22.00 8.99 -20.50
CA ASP A 710 -23.45 9.03 -20.69
C ASP A 710 -23.96 10.48 -20.76
N LEU A 711 -24.81 10.78 -21.74
CA LEU A 711 -25.31 12.11 -22.06
C LEU A 711 -26.23 12.68 -20.98
N MET A 712 -26.88 11.82 -20.18
CA MET A 712 -27.82 12.25 -19.15
C MET A 712 -27.14 12.78 -17.87
N GLU A 713 -25.96 12.26 -17.53
CA GLU A 713 -25.14 12.68 -16.36
C GLU A 713 -24.02 13.69 -16.74
N ASN A 714 -24.06 14.23 -17.97
CA ASN A 714 -22.90 14.84 -18.59
C ASN A 714 -22.60 16.28 -18.12
N ASN A 715 -21.94 16.40 -16.97
CA ASN A 715 -21.42 17.67 -16.45
C ASN A 715 -20.29 18.27 -17.32
N TYR A 716 -19.70 17.50 -18.25
CA TYR A 716 -18.58 17.95 -19.08
C TYR A 716 -19.00 18.94 -20.15
N TYR A 717 -20.14 18.74 -20.83
CA TYR A 717 -20.64 19.69 -21.83
C TYR A 717 -21.01 21.04 -21.18
N ASN A 718 -21.67 21.00 -20.00
CA ASN A 718 -21.99 22.19 -19.22
C ASN A 718 -20.72 22.93 -18.77
N PHE A 719 -19.71 22.19 -18.32
CA PHE A 719 -18.40 22.75 -17.99
C PHE A 719 -17.75 23.41 -19.21
N LEU A 720 -17.66 22.71 -20.35
CA LEU A 720 -17.08 23.24 -21.58
C LEU A 720 -17.77 24.53 -22.04
N TYR A 721 -19.11 24.58 -21.97
CA TYR A 721 -19.87 25.79 -22.26
C TYR A 721 -19.45 26.94 -21.35
N SER A 722 -19.47 26.73 -20.02
CA SER A 722 -19.08 27.76 -19.04
C SER A 722 -17.61 28.20 -19.21
N PHE A 723 -16.71 27.27 -19.54
CA PHE A 723 -15.30 27.52 -19.77
C PHE A 723 -15.08 28.41 -21.00
N TYR A 724 -15.74 28.10 -22.12
CA TYR A 724 -15.64 28.91 -23.34
C TYR A 724 -16.27 30.29 -23.19
N VAL A 725 -17.38 30.40 -22.44
CA VAL A 725 -18.01 31.68 -22.10
C VAL A 725 -17.05 32.55 -21.27
N ASN A 726 -16.41 31.99 -20.24
CA ASN A 726 -15.45 32.73 -19.40
C ASN A 726 -14.23 33.20 -20.20
N LYS A 727 -13.75 32.41 -21.17
CA LYS A 727 -12.66 32.79 -22.08
C LYS A 727 -13.08 33.76 -23.20
N GLY A 728 -14.37 34.08 -23.33
CA GLY A 728 -14.91 34.94 -24.37
C GLY A 728 -15.04 34.28 -25.76
N ASN A 729 -14.80 32.98 -25.88
CA ASN A 729 -14.93 32.25 -27.15
C ASN A 729 -16.36 31.72 -27.34
N MET A 730 -17.29 32.63 -27.60
CA MET A 730 -18.72 32.32 -27.74
C MET A 730 -19.04 31.36 -28.89
N ARG A 731 -18.18 31.34 -29.93
CA ARG A 731 -18.36 30.44 -31.07
C ARG A 731 -18.08 28.98 -30.72
N LYS A 732 -16.99 28.70 -29.99
CA LYS A 732 -16.71 27.36 -29.48
C LYS A 732 -17.76 26.93 -28.44
N ALA A 733 -18.24 27.86 -27.60
CA ALA A 733 -19.33 27.59 -26.67
C ALA A 733 -20.60 27.11 -27.40
N ALA A 734 -20.94 27.78 -28.51
CA ALA A 734 -22.07 27.39 -29.34
C ALA A 734 -21.88 26.02 -30.00
N SER A 735 -20.69 25.70 -30.52
CA SER A 735 -20.42 24.40 -31.14
C SER A 735 -20.50 23.23 -30.17
N VAL A 736 -20.09 23.42 -28.91
CA VAL A 736 -20.17 22.37 -27.88
C VAL A 736 -21.62 22.05 -27.52
N MET A 737 -22.47 23.07 -27.32
CA MET A 737 -23.88 22.87 -27.05
C MET A 737 -24.62 22.28 -28.25
N TYR A 738 -24.22 22.64 -29.47
CA TYR A 738 -24.73 22.02 -30.69
C TYR A 738 -24.35 20.53 -30.78
N GLU A 739 -23.10 20.18 -30.49
CA GLU A 739 -22.64 18.79 -30.47
C GLU A 739 -23.42 17.95 -29.45
N GLN A 740 -23.67 18.49 -28.24
CA GLN A 740 -24.51 17.84 -27.24
C GLN A 740 -25.94 17.63 -27.74
N ALA A 741 -26.55 18.65 -28.35
CA ALA A 741 -27.89 18.55 -28.92
C ALA A 741 -27.99 17.49 -30.04
N MET A 742 -26.99 17.42 -30.91
CA MET A 742 -26.91 16.42 -31.98
C MET A 742 -26.75 15.00 -31.44
N ARG A 743 -26.01 14.81 -30.35
CA ARG A 743 -25.87 13.48 -29.74
C ARG A 743 -27.14 13.05 -29.03
N LEU A 744 -27.78 13.97 -28.29
CA LEU A 744 -29.09 13.72 -27.66
C LEU A 744 -30.16 13.37 -28.71
N SER A 745 -30.03 13.84 -29.95
CA SER A 745 -30.95 13.48 -31.03
C SER A 745 -30.79 12.04 -31.54
N GLN A 746 -29.71 11.35 -31.19
CA GLN A 746 -29.44 9.96 -31.62
C GLN A 746 -29.81 8.92 -30.56
N GLU A 747 -30.07 9.35 -29.32
CA GLU A 747 -30.44 8.47 -28.21
C GLU A 747 -31.94 8.12 -28.17
N SER A 748 -32.30 7.13 -27.35
CA SER A 748 -33.70 6.75 -27.13
C SER A 748 -34.50 7.93 -26.57
N HIS A 749 -35.44 8.43 -27.37
CA HIS A 749 -36.15 9.66 -27.06
C HIS A 749 -37.04 9.54 -25.81
N SER A 750 -36.71 10.34 -24.78
CA SER A 750 -37.54 10.58 -23.60
C SER A 750 -37.91 12.06 -23.50
N VAL A 751 -38.95 12.40 -22.73
CA VAL A 751 -39.34 13.81 -22.51
C VAL A 751 -38.17 14.61 -21.92
N GLU A 752 -37.37 14.01 -21.04
CA GLU A 752 -36.19 14.64 -20.45
C GLU A 752 -35.06 14.88 -21.47
N ILE A 753 -34.86 13.95 -22.41
CA ILE A 753 -33.85 14.10 -23.47
C ILE A 753 -34.26 15.19 -24.45
N ILE A 754 -35.53 15.23 -24.87
CA ILE A 754 -36.05 16.25 -25.80
C ILE A 754 -36.01 17.64 -25.15
N THR A 755 -36.34 17.74 -23.85
CA THR A 755 -36.24 19.02 -23.11
C THR A 755 -34.79 19.50 -23.00
N LYS A 756 -33.84 18.62 -22.65
CA LYS A 756 -32.40 18.95 -22.66
C LYS A 756 -31.91 19.34 -24.05
N GLN A 757 -32.33 18.63 -25.11
CA GLN A 757 -31.98 18.96 -26.48
C GLN A 757 -32.44 20.39 -26.86
N GLY A 758 -33.67 20.74 -26.50
CA GLY A 758 -34.21 22.10 -26.71
C GLY A 758 -33.40 23.16 -25.95
N GLN A 759 -33.05 22.89 -24.70
CA GLN A 759 -32.22 23.80 -23.88
C GLN A 759 -30.81 23.99 -24.48
N CYS A 760 -30.16 22.92 -24.94
CA CYS A 760 -28.85 22.99 -25.60
C CYS A 760 -28.90 23.81 -26.90
N LEU A 761 -29.93 23.64 -27.72
CA LEU A 761 -30.13 24.44 -28.94
C LEU A 761 -30.38 25.92 -28.62
N LEU A 762 -31.17 26.23 -27.59
CA LEU A 762 -31.35 27.61 -27.12
C LEU A 762 -30.04 28.24 -26.64
N ALA A 763 -29.26 27.51 -25.84
CA ALA A 763 -27.95 27.96 -25.38
C ALA A 763 -26.99 28.21 -26.56
N CYS A 764 -27.04 27.35 -27.59
CA CYS A 764 -26.31 27.52 -28.84
C CYS A 764 -26.74 28.80 -29.59
N ILE A 765 -28.04 29.03 -29.77
CA ILE A 765 -28.58 30.23 -30.43
C ILE A 765 -28.16 31.49 -29.67
N ASN A 766 -28.28 31.49 -28.34
CA ASN A 766 -27.88 32.60 -27.50
C ASN A 766 -26.39 32.90 -27.62
N ALA A 767 -25.53 31.87 -27.60
CA ALA A 767 -24.09 32.03 -27.78
C ALA A 767 -23.73 32.56 -29.18
N LEU A 768 -24.38 32.08 -30.24
CA LEU A 768 -24.17 32.59 -31.61
C LEU A 768 -24.66 34.03 -31.80
N ASN A 769 -25.72 34.45 -31.12
CA ASN A 769 -26.19 35.83 -31.18
C ASN A 769 -25.15 36.82 -30.63
N LEU A 770 -24.34 36.40 -29.65
CA LEU A 770 -23.25 37.19 -29.07
C LEU A 770 -22.00 37.24 -29.97
N VAL A 771 -21.92 36.41 -31.02
CA VAL A 771 -20.83 36.42 -31.99
C VAL A 771 -21.10 37.48 -33.07
N ASN A 772 -20.04 38.12 -33.55
CA ASN A 772 -20.12 39.08 -34.67
C ASN A 772 -20.75 38.42 -35.92
N GLU A 773 -21.56 39.16 -36.68
CA GLU A 773 -22.37 38.66 -37.80
C GLU A 773 -21.58 37.84 -38.82
N LYS A 774 -20.31 38.21 -39.07
CA LYS A 774 -19.41 37.51 -40.00
C LYS A 774 -19.05 36.07 -39.58
N TYR A 775 -19.21 35.72 -38.31
CA TYR A 775 -18.78 34.44 -37.74
C TYR A 775 -19.92 33.63 -37.12
N LYS A 776 -21.19 33.95 -37.43
CA LYS A 776 -22.39 33.25 -36.94
C LYS A 776 -22.65 31.92 -37.67
N TRP A 777 -21.68 31.01 -37.62
CA TRP A 777 -21.78 29.69 -38.24
C TRP A 777 -21.03 28.61 -37.46
N ILE A 778 -21.58 27.39 -37.50
CA ILE A 778 -21.04 26.18 -36.86
C ILE A 778 -20.75 25.15 -37.95
N VAL A 779 -19.78 24.27 -37.68
CA VAL A 779 -19.41 23.16 -38.55
C VAL A 779 -20.06 21.88 -38.05
N ARG A 780 -20.81 21.20 -38.92
CA ARG A 780 -21.35 19.86 -38.69
C ARG A 780 -20.60 18.85 -39.58
N PRO A 781 -20.00 17.79 -39.01
CA PRO A 781 -19.50 16.68 -39.80
C PRO A 781 -20.67 15.83 -40.30
N VAL A 782 -20.80 15.68 -41.62
CA VAL A 782 -21.84 14.83 -42.24
C VAL A 782 -21.17 13.57 -42.76
N VAL A 783 -21.74 12.40 -42.42
CA VAL A 783 -21.31 11.11 -42.97
C VAL A 783 -22.15 10.85 -44.21
N ASP A 784 -21.52 10.93 -45.38
CA ASP A 784 -22.20 10.61 -46.64
C ASP A 784 -22.44 9.10 -46.71
N GLN A 785 -23.71 8.69 -46.66
CA GLN A 785 -24.12 7.30 -46.90
C GLN A 785 -24.41 7.04 -48.39
N SER A 786 -24.28 8.05 -49.27
CA SER A 786 -24.50 7.90 -50.70
C SER A 786 -23.19 7.61 -51.45
N TYR A 787 -22.85 6.34 -51.58
CA TYR A 787 -21.96 5.90 -52.66
C TYR A 787 -22.79 5.17 -53.71
N ASP A 788 -22.97 5.82 -54.85
CA ASP A 788 -23.22 5.15 -56.12
C ASP A 788 -22.04 4.23 -56.46
N ASN A 789 -22.38 3.08 -57.02
CA ASN A 789 -21.47 2.04 -57.48
C ASN A 789 -20.47 2.59 -58.53
N GLU A 790 -19.25 2.95 -58.12
CA GLU A 790 -18.12 3.01 -59.05
C GLU A 790 -16.95 2.11 -58.63
N ILE A 791 -16.51 1.37 -59.63
CA ILE A 791 -15.60 0.23 -59.61
C ILE A 791 -14.14 0.72 -59.52
N ASN A 792 -13.42 0.21 -58.49
CA ASN A 792 -11.97 -0.08 -58.41
C ASN A 792 -11.22 0.53 -57.21
N PRO A 793 -11.08 -0.20 -56.08
CA PRO A 793 -10.07 0.11 -55.08
C PRO A 793 -8.67 -0.33 -55.59
N LYS A 794 -7.73 0.62 -55.71
CA LYS A 794 -6.32 0.31 -56.00
C LYS A 794 -5.73 -0.56 -54.89
N LYS A 795 -5.32 -1.78 -55.24
CA LYS A 795 -4.68 -2.77 -54.39
C LYS A 795 -3.26 -2.30 -54.00
N LYS A 796 -3.01 -2.04 -52.71
CA LYS A 796 -1.66 -2.06 -52.12
C LYS A 796 -1.68 -3.03 -50.94
N ARG A 797 -0.72 -3.96 -50.93
CA ARG A 797 -0.54 -4.99 -49.89
C ARG A 797 0.27 -4.41 -48.73
N SER A 798 -0.08 -4.78 -47.50
CA SER A 798 0.78 -4.58 -46.32
C SER A 798 1.98 -5.55 -46.36
N ILE A 799 3.01 -5.27 -45.56
CA ILE A 799 4.28 -6.02 -45.50
C ILE A 799 4.10 -7.50 -45.10
N ASP A 800 2.96 -7.85 -44.49
CA ASP A 800 2.57 -9.22 -44.07
C ASP A 800 1.55 -9.91 -45.01
N GLY A 801 1.31 -9.37 -46.21
CA GLY A 801 0.54 -10.09 -47.24
C GLY A 801 -0.97 -10.27 -47.00
N LYS A 802 -1.55 -9.76 -45.91
CA LYS A 802 -3.02 -9.72 -45.70
C LYS A 802 -3.66 -8.48 -46.34
N GLU A 803 -4.77 -8.69 -47.04
CA GLU A 803 -5.54 -7.65 -47.72
C GLU A 803 -6.36 -6.82 -46.72
N VAL A 804 -6.15 -5.50 -46.67
CA VAL A 804 -6.93 -4.56 -45.84
C VAL A 804 -7.75 -3.65 -46.75
N LEU A 805 -9.08 -3.83 -46.73
CA LEU A 805 -10.03 -2.95 -47.43
C LEU A 805 -10.04 -1.57 -46.76
N HIS A 806 -9.45 -0.57 -47.40
CA HIS A 806 -9.55 0.83 -46.96
C HIS A 806 -10.76 1.49 -47.64
N TYR A 807 -11.87 1.62 -46.91
CA TYR A 807 -12.96 2.51 -47.29
C TYR A 807 -12.53 3.96 -47.00
N LYS A 808 -12.23 4.74 -48.05
CA LYS A 808 -12.06 6.18 -47.90
C LYS A 808 -13.43 6.83 -47.72
N VAL A 809 -13.89 6.94 -46.48
CA VAL A 809 -15.04 7.81 -46.15
C VAL A 809 -14.62 9.25 -46.42
N LYS A 810 -15.20 9.87 -47.44
CA LYS A 810 -15.01 11.30 -47.72
C LYS A 810 -15.80 12.08 -46.67
N LYS A 811 -15.11 12.61 -45.65
CA LYS A 811 -15.74 13.45 -44.63
C LYS A 811 -16.17 14.77 -45.29
N MET A 812 -17.47 14.97 -45.49
CA MET A 812 -18.01 16.28 -45.90
C MET A 812 -18.33 17.10 -44.65
N VAL A 813 -18.06 18.40 -44.74
CA VAL A 813 -18.29 19.38 -43.69
C VAL A 813 -19.41 20.30 -44.15
N GLU A 814 -20.52 20.31 -43.41
CA GLU A 814 -21.63 21.24 -43.62
C GLU A 814 -21.46 22.46 -42.70
N VAL A 815 -21.71 23.64 -43.25
CA VAL A 815 -21.67 24.90 -42.51
C VAL A 815 -23.10 25.31 -42.20
N LEU A 816 -23.46 25.31 -40.92
CA LEU A 816 -24.79 25.67 -40.45
C LEU A 816 -24.81 27.13 -40.03
N GLU A 817 -25.78 27.88 -40.56
CA GLU A 817 -26.06 29.24 -40.14
C GLU A 817 -27.10 29.26 -39.02
N LEU A 818 -27.26 30.42 -38.39
CA LEU A 818 -28.23 30.62 -37.31
C LEU A 818 -29.68 30.28 -37.72
N LYS A 819 -30.02 30.46 -39.00
CA LYS A 819 -31.35 30.09 -39.54
C LYS A 819 -31.58 28.59 -39.51
N ASP A 820 -30.55 27.78 -39.76
CA ASP A 820 -30.65 26.33 -39.82
C ASP A 820 -30.80 25.75 -38.41
N ILE A 821 -30.04 26.26 -37.45
CA ILE A 821 -30.14 25.87 -36.04
C ILE A 821 -31.51 26.25 -35.45
N ARG A 822 -32.08 27.39 -35.86
CA ARG A 822 -33.46 27.77 -35.48
C ARG A 822 -34.51 26.81 -36.01
N LYS A 823 -34.38 26.34 -37.25
CA LYS A 823 -35.30 25.34 -37.81
C LYS A 823 -35.22 24.03 -37.03
N GLU A 824 -34.02 23.57 -36.69
CA GLU A 824 -33.84 22.39 -35.84
C GLU A 824 -34.49 22.57 -34.46
N TYR A 825 -34.33 23.76 -33.85
CA TYR A 825 -34.99 24.08 -32.58
C TYR A 825 -36.52 24.03 -32.68
N PHE A 826 -37.12 24.58 -33.74
CA PHE A 826 -38.57 24.55 -33.92
C PHE A 826 -39.12 23.12 -34.07
N LEU A 827 -38.37 22.21 -34.71
CA LEU A 827 -38.73 20.79 -34.76
C LEU A 827 -38.69 20.14 -33.37
N VAL A 828 -37.65 20.44 -32.58
CA VAL A 828 -37.52 19.91 -31.21
C VAL A 828 -38.61 20.47 -30.29
N ASP A 829 -38.95 21.75 -30.39
CA ASP A 829 -40.04 22.38 -29.63
C ASP A 829 -41.39 21.72 -29.96
N ALA A 830 -41.66 21.47 -31.24
CA ALA A 830 -42.86 20.75 -31.67
C ALA A 830 -42.91 19.31 -31.14
N ARG A 831 -41.79 18.57 -31.21
CA ARG A 831 -41.67 17.22 -30.62
C ARG A 831 -41.87 17.24 -29.10
N LEU A 832 -41.41 18.28 -28.41
CA LEU A 832 -41.58 18.47 -26.97
C LEU A 832 -43.04 18.74 -26.59
N LYS A 833 -43.76 19.52 -27.39
CA LYS A 833 -45.19 19.78 -27.16
C LYS A 833 -46.01 18.51 -27.36
N LEU A 834 -45.71 17.72 -28.38
CA LEU A 834 -46.35 16.42 -28.62
C LEU A 834 -46.02 15.39 -27.53
N SER A 835 -44.76 15.32 -27.08
CA SER A 835 -44.32 14.34 -26.08
C SER A 835 -44.96 14.54 -24.71
N LYS A 836 -45.46 15.74 -24.40
CA LYS A 836 -46.23 16.02 -23.19
C LYS A 836 -47.68 15.53 -23.25
N GLN A 837 -48.21 15.27 -24.44
CA GLN A 837 -49.63 14.93 -24.67
C GLN A 837 -49.82 13.45 -25.03
N ASN A 838 -48.87 12.84 -25.74
CA ASN A 838 -48.94 11.45 -26.19
C ASN A 838 -47.83 10.57 -25.61
N SER A 839 -48.16 9.30 -25.33
CA SER A 839 -47.22 8.32 -24.75
C SER A 839 -46.28 7.67 -25.79
N GLU A 840 -46.57 7.74 -27.09
CA GLU A 840 -45.77 7.09 -28.15
C GLU A 840 -44.57 7.96 -28.61
N LEU A 841 -43.59 8.10 -27.71
CA LEU A 841 -42.45 9.02 -27.87
C LEU A 841 -41.48 8.66 -29.02
N HIS A 842 -41.34 7.37 -29.33
CA HIS A 842 -40.35 6.91 -30.31
C HIS A 842 -40.71 7.27 -31.76
N ALA A 843 -41.98 7.14 -32.13
CA ALA A 843 -42.44 7.47 -33.48
C ALA A 843 -42.40 8.98 -33.74
N ILE A 844 -42.77 9.79 -32.74
CA ILE A 844 -42.81 11.25 -32.83
C ILE A 844 -41.43 11.87 -33.02
N ALA A 845 -40.41 11.28 -32.40
CA ALA A 845 -39.09 11.87 -32.39
C ALA A 845 -38.27 11.61 -33.66
N GLN A 846 -38.60 10.56 -34.43
CA GLN A 846 -38.02 10.29 -35.75
C GLN A 846 -38.83 10.86 -36.92
N ALA A 847 -40.03 11.40 -36.65
CA ALA A 847 -40.90 11.95 -37.69
C ALA A 847 -40.20 13.09 -38.45
N GLU A 848 -40.25 12.98 -39.79
CA GLU A 848 -39.87 14.04 -40.71
C GLU A 848 -40.83 15.25 -40.55
N PRO A 849 -40.45 16.47 -40.99
CA PRO A 849 -41.28 17.66 -40.82
C PRO A 849 -42.72 17.49 -41.34
N GLU A 850 -42.92 16.77 -42.45
CA GLU A 850 -44.25 16.51 -43.03
C GLU A 850 -45.10 15.57 -42.16
N GLU A 851 -44.50 14.50 -41.64
CA GLU A 851 -45.15 13.54 -40.75
C GLU A 851 -45.47 14.20 -39.40
N LEU A 852 -44.54 15.00 -38.88
CA LEU A 852 -44.72 15.75 -37.63
C LEU A 852 -45.87 16.73 -37.73
N ILE A 853 -46.02 17.44 -38.86
CA ILE A 853 -47.14 18.35 -39.11
C ILE A 853 -48.48 17.57 -39.14
N ALA A 854 -48.51 16.39 -39.75
CA ALA A 854 -49.71 15.55 -39.76
C ALA A 854 -50.09 15.07 -38.35
N VAL A 855 -49.11 14.67 -37.53
CA VAL A 855 -49.33 14.27 -36.13
C VAL A 855 -49.75 15.46 -35.26
N LEU A 856 -49.14 16.64 -35.40
CA LEU A 856 -49.59 17.85 -34.70
C LEU A 856 -51.05 18.19 -35.04
N SER A 857 -51.43 18.02 -36.31
CA SER A 857 -52.79 18.28 -36.78
C SER A 857 -53.81 17.25 -36.27
N SER A 858 -53.37 16.03 -35.97
CA SER A 858 -54.22 14.97 -35.41
C SER A 858 -54.45 15.10 -33.90
N VAL A 859 -53.44 15.59 -33.18
CA VAL A 859 -53.51 15.85 -31.74
C VAL A 859 -54.22 17.16 -31.43
N GLY A 860 -54.28 18.07 -32.41
CA GLY A 860 -55.01 19.33 -32.30
C GLY A 860 -54.13 20.55 -32.04
N LEU A 861 -52.81 20.50 -32.25
CA LEU A 861 -51.86 21.61 -32.08
C LEU A 861 -51.64 22.41 -33.39
N TYR A 862 -52.71 23.01 -33.91
CA TYR A 862 -52.76 23.68 -35.21
C TYR A 862 -51.84 24.90 -35.34
N THR A 863 -51.72 25.74 -34.32
CA THR A 863 -50.85 26.94 -34.37
C THR A 863 -49.38 26.58 -34.59
N THR A 864 -48.92 25.54 -33.88
CA THR A 864 -47.56 25.03 -34.01
C THR A 864 -47.32 24.32 -35.35
N ALA A 865 -48.31 23.58 -35.85
CA ALA A 865 -48.27 22.96 -37.17
C ALA A 865 -48.16 24.01 -38.29
N LEU A 866 -48.96 25.09 -38.22
CA LEU A 866 -48.91 26.20 -39.17
C LEU A 866 -47.57 26.94 -39.12
N HIS A 867 -47.00 27.13 -37.93
CA HIS A 867 -45.68 27.72 -37.78
C HIS A 867 -44.59 26.86 -38.44
N LEU A 868 -44.63 25.53 -38.29
CA LEU A 868 -43.72 24.63 -38.99
C LEU A 868 -43.92 24.68 -40.52
N CYS A 869 -45.16 24.73 -41.00
CA CYS A 869 -45.45 24.91 -42.43
C CYS A 869 -44.78 26.16 -42.99
N GLU A 870 -44.75 27.27 -42.23
CA GLU A 870 -44.07 28.51 -42.64
C GLU A 870 -42.55 28.37 -42.68
N GLN A 871 -41.94 27.74 -41.67
CA GLN A 871 -40.49 27.60 -41.59
C GLN A 871 -39.92 26.61 -42.63
N PHE A 872 -40.66 25.54 -42.92
CA PHE A 872 -40.27 24.48 -43.87
C PHE A 872 -40.85 24.66 -45.28
N LYS A 873 -41.68 25.69 -45.50
CA LYS A 873 -42.37 25.97 -46.78
C LYS A 873 -43.27 24.81 -47.25
N ILE A 874 -43.93 24.13 -46.31
CA ILE A 874 -44.90 23.05 -46.58
C ILE A 874 -46.31 23.64 -46.71
N SER A 875 -47.18 23.00 -47.50
CA SER A 875 -48.55 23.50 -47.72
C SER A 875 -49.39 23.50 -46.44
N LYS A 876 -50.03 24.64 -46.11
CA LYS A 876 -50.88 24.80 -44.92
C LYS A 876 -52.29 24.19 -45.07
N SER A 877 -52.70 23.80 -46.29
CA SER A 877 -54.07 23.33 -46.60
C SER A 877 -54.48 22.11 -45.79
N SER A 878 -53.61 21.11 -45.68
CA SER A 878 -53.89 19.85 -44.98
C SER A 878 -54.22 20.05 -43.50
N VAL A 879 -53.52 20.98 -42.84
CA VAL A 879 -53.72 21.32 -41.42
C VAL A 879 -55.11 21.92 -41.20
N LEU A 880 -55.51 22.87 -42.06
CA LEU A 880 -56.81 23.54 -41.97
C LEU A 880 -57.97 22.63 -42.40
N GLU A 881 -57.77 21.76 -43.38
CA GLU A 881 -58.75 20.72 -43.73
C GLU A 881 -59.02 19.78 -42.56
N MET A 882 -58.00 19.46 -41.76
CA MET A 882 -58.15 18.64 -40.58
C MET A 882 -58.90 19.37 -39.45
N LEU A 883 -58.54 20.63 -39.17
CA LEU A 883 -59.29 21.48 -38.23
C LEU A 883 -60.76 21.64 -38.65
N THR A 884 -61.01 21.84 -39.95
CA THR A 884 -62.36 21.95 -40.52
C THR A 884 -63.20 20.71 -40.21
N SER A 885 -62.60 19.52 -40.34
CA SER A 885 -63.28 18.26 -40.03
C SER A 885 -63.57 18.09 -38.54
N LEU A 886 -62.75 18.66 -37.65
CA LEU A 886 -63.01 18.67 -36.20
C LEU A 886 -64.11 19.67 -35.84
N CYS A 887 -64.12 20.88 -36.41
CA CYS A 887 -65.18 21.87 -36.18
C CYS A 887 -66.56 21.29 -36.52
N LEU A 888 -66.66 20.55 -37.63
CA LEU A 888 -67.89 19.86 -38.01
C LEU A 888 -68.29 18.76 -37.02
N ARG A 889 -67.32 17.96 -36.55
CA ARG A 889 -67.57 16.91 -35.56
C ARG A 889 -68.09 17.48 -34.24
N LEU A 890 -67.49 18.57 -33.75
CA LEU A 890 -67.90 19.24 -32.50
C LEU A 890 -69.27 19.90 -32.60
N THR A 891 -69.72 20.22 -33.82
CA THR A 891 -71.08 20.75 -34.05
C THR A 891 -72.14 19.64 -33.95
N GLN A 892 -71.75 18.37 -34.17
CA GLN A 892 -72.64 17.21 -34.17
C GLN A 892 -72.61 16.43 -32.85
N HIS A 893 -71.47 16.46 -32.14
CA HIS A 893 -71.26 15.74 -30.89
C HIS A 893 -70.52 16.64 -29.88
N GLU A 894 -71.00 16.67 -28.63
CA GLU A 894 -70.28 17.32 -27.52
C GLU A 894 -69.07 16.47 -27.13
N ASP A 895 -67.87 17.05 -27.23
CA ASP A 895 -66.62 16.45 -26.78
C ASP A 895 -66.14 17.21 -25.54
N ASN A 896 -66.12 16.53 -24.39
CA ASN A 896 -65.78 17.14 -23.09
C ASN A 896 -64.32 17.62 -23.04
N ASP A 897 -63.42 17.01 -23.82
CA ASP A 897 -61.99 17.29 -23.80
C ASP A 897 -61.60 18.36 -24.84
N ALA A 898 -62.58 18.92 -25.57
CA ALA A 898 -62.31 19.87 -26.64
C ALA A 898 -61.74 21.22 -26.17
N TRP A 899 -61.99 21.59 -24.91
CA TRP A 899 -61.37 22.79 -24.32
C TRP A 899 -59.86 22.66 -24.19
N ASP A 900 -59.33 21.45 -23.98
CA ASP A 900 -57.90 21.24 -23.73
C ASP A 900 -57.05 21.55 -24.97
N TRP A 901 -57.46 21.09 -26.16
CA TRP A 901 -56.76 21.43 -27.39
C TRP A 901 -57.03 22.87 -27.84
N LEU A 902 -58.22 23.44 -27.59
CA LEU A 902 -58.51 24.84 -27.88
C LEU A 902 -57.59 25.79 -27.08
N ILE A 903 -57.39 25.55 -25.78
CA ILE A 903 -56.50 26.35 -24.94
C ILE A 903 -55.06 26.34 -25.47
N GLN A 904 -54.61 25.21 -26.03
CA GLN A 904 -53.25 25.05 -26.56
C GLN A 904 -53.03 25.76 -27.91
N ASN A 905 -54.08 26.27 -28.55
CA ASN A 905 -54.04 27.05 -29.79
C ASN A 905 -54.28 28.55 -29.55
N ASP A 906 -53.98 29.04 -28.35
CA ASP A 906 -54.00 30.47 -28.01
C ASP A 906 -55.36 31.16 -28.22
N VAL A 907 -56.45 30.46 -27.87
CA VAL A 907 -57.84 30.92 -28.01
C VAL A 907 -58.18 32.16 -27.16
N TYR A 908 -57.37 32.51 -26.16
CA TYR A 908 -57.58 33.70 -25.30
C TYR A 908 -57.57 35.03 -26.05
N GLU A 909 -56.99 35.09 -27.25
CA GLU A 909 -57.00 36.29 -28.08
C GLU A 909 -58.29 36.47 -28.88
N ILE A 910 -59.22 35.51 -28.84
CA ILE A 910 -60.49 35.56 -29.56
C ILE A 910 -61.54 36.29 -28.70
N ASN A 911 -61.76 37.58 -28.98
CA ASN A 911 -62.73 38.40 -28.23
C ASN A 911 -64.19 38.06 -28.59
N GLY A 912 -65.04 37.87 -27.57
CA GLY A 912 -66.51 37.89 -27.68
C GLY A 912 -67.22 36.53 -27.85
N CYS A 913 -66.74 35.44 -27.25
CA CYS A 913 -67.33 34.11 -27.40
C CYS A 913 -68.43 33.78 -26.36
N SER A 914 -69.45 33.03 -26.81
CA SER A 914 -70.37 32.23 -25.99
C SER A 914 -69.59 31.10 -25.27
N ASN A 915 -70.12 30.53 -24.18
CA ASN A 915 -69.51 29.37 -23.49
C ASN A 915 -69.54 28.06 -24.32
N ASN A 916 -69.79 28.14 -25.64
CA ASN A 916 -69.96 27.00 -26.51
C ASN A 916 -68.67 26.69 -27.28
N VAL A 917 -68.17 25.45 -27.13
CA VAL A 917 -66.93 24.93 -27.76
C VAL A 917 -66.99 25.04 -29.28
N ALA A 918 -68.14 24.71 -29.88
CA ALA A 918 -68.29 24.70 -31.33
C ALA A 918 -68.06 26.10 -31.92
N ASP A 919 -68.67 27.15 -31.33
CA ASP A 919 -68.56 28.53 -31.78
C ASP A 919 -67.10 29.04 -31.72
N VAL A 920 -66.38 28.66 -30.66
CA VAL A 920 -64.97 29.01 -30.48
C VAL A 920 -64.09 28.32 -31.53
N SER A 921 -64.35 27.04 -31.82
CA SER A 921 -63.60 26.28 -32.84
C SER A 921 -63.80 26.84 -34.26
N TRP A 922 -65.01 27.26 -34.61
CA TRP A 922 -65.31 27.88 -35.91
C TRP A 922 -64.65 29.24 -36.08
N ARG A 923 -64.58 30.04 -35.01
CA ARG A 923 -63.86 31.32 -35.02
C ARG A 923 -62.35 31.14 -35.09
N LEU A 924 -61.81 30.09 -34.45
CA LEU A 924 -60.40 29.73 -34.60
C LEU A 924 -60.08 29.37 -36.06
N LEU A 925 -60.94 28.59 -36.73
CA LEU A 925 -60.80 28.29 -38.16
C LEU A 925 -60.89 29.55 -39.04
N GLU A 926 -61.83 30.45 -38.76
CA GLU A 926 -61.96 31.74 -39.45
C GLU A 926 -60.67 32.57 -39.31
N ARG A 927 -60.14 32.71 -38.09
CA ARG A 927 -58.92 33.46 -37.84
C ARG A 927 -57.70 32.84 -38.54
N LEU A 928 -57.47 31.53 -38.35
CA LEU A 928 -56.28 30.87 -38.90
C LEU A 928 -56.30 30.83 -40.44
N THR A 929 -57.48 30.76 -41.07
CA THR A 929 -57.59 30.81 -42.54
C THR A 929 -57.31 32.20 -43.08
N ILE A 930 -57.76 33.26 -42.41
CA ILE A 930 -57.55 34.65 -42.84
C ILE A 930 -56.11 35.10 -42.57
N ASP A 931 -55.59 34.85 -41.37
CA ASP A 931 -54.28 35.35 -40.92
C ASP A 931 -53.11 34.72 -41.69
N HIS A 932 -53.18 33.42 -42.02
CA HIS A 932 -52.07 32.70 -42.65
C HIS A 932 -52.12 32.67 -44.18
N GLU A 933 -53.18 33.17 -44.82
CA GLU A 933 -53.29 33.23 -46.27
C GLU A 933 -52.78 34.58 -46.81
N MET A 934 -51.75 34.50 -47.66
CA MET A 934 -51.21 35.70 -48.32
C MET A 934 -52.27 36.38 -49.20
N GLU A 935 -52.24 37.72 -49.24
CA GLU A 935 -53.15 38.51 -50.08
C GLU A 935 -53.10 38.04 -51.56
N GLY A 936 -54.28 37.77 -52.14
CA GLY A 936 -54.43 37.31 -53.52
C GLY A 936 -54.26 35.80 -53.75
N ARG A 937 -53.90 35.01 -52.74
CA ARG A 937 -53.98 33.54 -52.80
C ARG A 937 -55.28 33.04 -52.19
N THR A 938 -55.72 31.87 -52.63
CA THR A 938 -56.97 31.21 -52.21
C THR A 938 -56.78 29.74 -51.84
N GLU A 939 -55.52 29.32 -51.64
CA GLU A 939 -55.16 27.93 -51.34
C GLU A 939 -55.85 27.40 -50.07
N LEU A 940 -56.02 28.24 -49.03
CA LEU A 940 -56.59 27.81 -47.75
C LEU A 940 -58.11 27.87 -47.78
N HIS A 941 -58.68 28.94 -48.36
CA HIS A 941 -60.12 29.04 -48.59
C HIS A 941 -60.62 27.87 -49.43
N LYS A 942 -59.86 27.48 -50.46
CA LYS A 942 -60.13 26.32 -51.29
C LYS A 942 -60.13 25.02 -50.50
N GLY A 943 -59.08 24.78 -49.71
CA GLY A 943 -58.95 23.56 -48.90
C GLY A 943 -60.13 23.39 -47.95
N VAL A 944 -60.44 24.44 -47.18
CA VAL A 944 -61.55 24.45 -46.22
C VAL A 944 -62.91 24.28 -46.91
N ALA A 945 -63.21 25.08 -47.94
CA ALA A 945 -64.49 25.00 -48.65
C ALA A 945 -64.69 23.64 -49.32
N LYS A 946 -63.66 23.12 -49.97
CA LYS A 946 -63.68 21.79 -50.57
C LYS A 946 -63.96 20.74 -49.50
N LYS A 947 -63.28 20.78 -48.35
CA LYS A 947 -63.46 19.80 -47.28
C LYS A 947 -64.87 19.83 -46.69
N LEU A 948 -65.43 21.01 -46.43
CA LEU A 948 -66.82 21.17 -45.94
C LEU A 948 -67.83 20.54 -46.91
N LEU A 949 -67.69 20.85 -48.20
CA LEU A 949 -68.59 20.36 -49.23
C LEU A 949 -68.48 18.84 -49.43
N HIS A 950 -67.27 18.27 -49.36
CA HIS A 950 -67.06 16.82 -49.41
C HIS A 950 -67.71 16.09 -48.23
N GLN A 951 -67.82 16.75 -47.06
CA GLN A 951 -68.48 16.20 -45.88
C GLN A 951 -69.99 16.51 -45.83
N GLY A 952 -70.55 17.10 -46.90
CA GLY A 952 -71.97 17.43 -46.96
C GLY A 952 -72.40 18.57 -46.03
N ALA A 953 -71.46 19.40 -45.56
CA ALA A 953 -71.77 20.58 -44.76
C ALA A 953 -72.02 21.83 -45.61
N PHE A 954 -72.80 22.77 -45.06
CA PHE A 954 -72.99 24.08 -45.66
C PHE A 954 -71.76 24.97 -45.42
N LEU A 955 -71.44 25.84 -46.38
CA LEU A 955 -70.35 26.80 -46.25
C LEU A 955 -70.74 27.95 -45.28
N PRO A 956 -69.96 28.24 -44.23
CA PRO A 956 -70.21 29.37 -43.33
C PRO A 956 -70.23 30.71 -44.06
N GLN A 957 -71.03 31.66 -43.56
CA GLN A 957 -71.18 32.98 -44.17
C GLN A 957 -69.86 33.76 -44.26
N TRP A 958 -68.99 33.65 -43.24
CA TRP A 958 -67.67 34.29 -43.27
C TRP A 958 -66.79 33.75 -44.42
N LEU A 959 -66.85 32.44 -44.67
CA LEU A 959 -66.06 31.78 -45.71
C LEU A 959 -66.59 32.15 -47.08
N VAL A 960 -67.92 32.12 -47.29
CA VAL A 960 -68.53 32.56 -48.56
C VAL A 960 -68.26 34.04 -48.81
N GLY A 961 -68.40 34.90 -47.80
CA GLY A 961 -68.15 36.34 -47.93
C GLY A 961 -66.70 36.68 -48.25
N SER A 962 -65.75 36.08 -47.54
CA SER A 962 -64.31 36.25 -47.80
C SER A 962 -63.90 35.65 -49.16
N TYR A 963 -64.40 34.45 -49.49
CA TYR A 963 -64.01 33.74 -50.71
C TYR A 963 -64.65 34.34 -51.97
N LYS A 964 -65.89 34.85 -51.91
CA LYS A 964 -66.50 35.64 -53.00
C LYS A 964 -65.63 36.85 -53.37
N LYS A 965 -65.07 37.56 -52.37
CA LYS A 965 -64.18 38.71 -52.59
C LYS A 965 -62.81 38.34 -53.18
N ARG A 966 -62.29 37.15 -52.85
CA ARG A 966 -60.96 36.71 -53.30
C ARG A 966 -61.03 36.03 -54.68
N ASN A 967 -61.91 35.05 -54.85
CA ASN A 967 -62.04 34.27 -56.09
C ASN A 967 -63.42 33.58 -56.21
N ALA A 968 -64.43 34.34 -56.64
CA ALA A 968 -65.78 33.82 -56.85
C ALA A 968 -65.88 32.74 -57.95
N ALA A 969 -65.04 32.83 -58.99
CA ALA A 969 -65.05 31.86 -60.08
C ALA A 969 -64.57 30.47 -59.63
N GLU A 970 -63.57 30.41 -58.75
CA GLU A 970 -63.13 29.14 -58.15
C GLU A 970 -64.15 28.59 -57.16
N LEU A 971 -64.77 29.45 -56.34
CA LEU A 971 -65.85 29.05 -55.43
C LEU A 971 -67.02 28.41 -56.19
N LEU A 972 -67.47 29.04 -57.29
CA LEU A 972 -68.55 28.51 -58.13
C LEU A 972 -68.23 27.12 -58.69
N ARG A 973 -66.99 26.91 -59.16
CA ARG A 973 -66.54 25.60 -59.66
C ARG A 973 -66.56 24.53 -58.58
N ILE A 974 -66.18 24.88 -57.36
CA ILE A 974 -66.11 23.92 -56.24
C ILE A 974 -67.51 23.55 -55.78
N VAL A 975 -68.42 24.52 -55.65
CA VAL A 975 -69.82 24.26 -55.26
C VAL A 975 -70.52 23.41 -56.31
N LEU A 976 -70.38 23.76 -57.61
CA LEU A 976 -70.89 22.97 -58.72
C LEU A 976 -70.33 21.53 -58.69
N GLY A 977 -69.01 21.38 -58.55
CA GLY A 977 -68.35 20.07 -58.51
C GLY A 977 -68.73 19.20 -57.30
N SER A 978 -69.36 19.76 -56.27
CA SER A 978 -69.88 19.02 -55.10
C SER A 978 -71.31 18.52 -55.27
N GLY A 979 -71.97 18.83 -56.40
CA GLY A 979 -73.35 18.42 -56.68
C GLY A 979 -74.43 19.32 -56.05
N ARG A 980 -74.05 20.43 -55.40
CA ARG A 980 -75.00 21.41 -54.83
C ARG A 980 -75.46 22.41 -55.88
N LEU A 981 -76.34 21.94 -56.78
CA LEU A 981 -76.79 22.72 -57.94
C LEU A 981 -77.53 24.01 -57.55
N LEU A 982 -78.40 23.98 -56.53
CA LEU A 982 -79.14 25.18 -56.10
C LEU A 982 -78.20 26.28 -55.57
N GLU A 983 -77.29 25.94 -54.65
CA GLU A 983 -76.31 26.90 -54.11
C GLU A 983 -75.36 27.42 -55.20
N ALA A 984 -75.00 26.59 -56.18
CA ALA A 984 -74.22 27.01 -57.34
C ALA A 984 -75.01 27.95 -58.27
N CYS A 985 -76.33 27.74 -58.44
CA CYS A 985 -77.21 28.62 -59.19
C CYS A 985 -77.33 29.98 -58.52
N ASP A 986 -77.63 30.01 -57.23
CA ASP A 986 -77.72 31.24 -56.45
C ASP A 986 -76.39 32.02 -56.53
N LEU A 987 -75.27 31.32 -56.39
CA LEU A 987 -73.95 31.95 -56.49
C LEU A 987 -73.61 32.41 -57.92
N ALA A 988 -74.03 31.68 -58.96
CA ALA A 988 -73.84 32.09 -60.36
C ALA A 988 -74.70 33.30 -60.72
N VAL A 989 -75.95 33.32 -60.29
CA VAL A 989 -76.88 34.45 -60.48
C VAL A 989 -76.37 35.67 -59.72
N ASP A 990 -76.00 35.52 -58.44
CA ASP A 990 -75.38 36.59 -57.65
C ASP A 990 -74.10 37.10 -58.33
N TYR A 991 -73.27 36.21 -58.88
CA TYR A 991 -72.01 36.60 -59.52
C TYR A 991 -72.25 37.32 -60.85
N ILE A 992 -73.22 36.87 -61.66
CA ILE A 992 -73.63 37.56 -62.89
C ILE A 992 -74.22 38.93 -62.55
N ASN A 993 -75.09 39.03 -61.55
CA ASN A 993 -75.65 40.29 -61.08
C ASN A 993 -74.56 41.24 -60.55
N ALA A 994 -73.57 40.71 -59.82
CA ALA A 994 -72.41 41.47 -59.36
C ALA A 994 -71.55 42.01 -60.51
N VAL A 995 -71.37 41.22 -61.58
CA VAL A 995 -70.71 41.67 -62.82
C VAL A 995 -71.55 42.73 -63.54
N LEU A 996 -72.87 42.61 -63.56
CA LEU A 996 -73.80 43.60 -64.11
C LEU A 996 -73.91 44.87 -63.25
N GLY A 997 -73.46 44.81 -62.00
CA GLY A 997 -73.23 45.95 -61.12
C GLY A 997 -74.01 45.96 -59.81
N GLU A 998 -74.87 44.97 -59.58
CA GLU A 998 -75.63 44.81 -58.33
C GLU A 998 -74.85 43.95 -57.33
N GLY A 999 -74.43 44.52 -56.19
CA GLY A 999 -73.72 43.77 -55.15
C GLY A 999 -72.22 43.52 -55.42
N LYS A 1000 -71.59 44.30 -56.32
CA LYS A 1000 -70.15 44.20 -56.68
C LYS A 1000 -69.18 44.15 -55.50
N GLU A 1001 -69.50 44.83 -54.40
CA GLU A 1001 -68.67 44.90 -53.18
C GLU A 1001 -68.52 43.53 -52.50
N TYR A 1002 -69.51 42.64 -52.66
CA TYR A 1002 -69.49 41.30 -52.09
C TYR A 1002 -68.59 40.33 -52.88
N PHE A 1003 -68.26 40.65 -54.13
CA PHE A 1003 -67.47 39.82 -55.05
C PHE A 1003 -66.06 40.37 -55.32
N GLY A 1004 -65.67 41.48 -54.66
CA GLY A 1004 -64.36 42.09 -54.85
C GLY A 1004 -64.15 42.68 -56.26
N ILE A 1005 -65.23 42.87 -57.02
CA ILE A 1005 -65.19 43.38 -58.41
C ILE A 1005 -65.07 44.90 -58.38
N GLN A 1006 -63.99 45.42 -58.96
CA GLN A 1006 -63.73 46.87 -59.00
C GLN A 1006 -64.47 47.58 -60.16
N GLU A 1007 -64.67 46.89 -61.30
CA GLU A 1007 -65.30 47.44 -62.51
C GLU A 1007 -66.51 46.61 -62.95
N ASN A 1008 -67.63 47.27 -63.25
CA ASN A 1008 -68.86 46.62 -63.73
C ASN A 1008 -68.79 46.42 -65.25
N LEU A 1009 -69.56 45.46 -65.76
CA LEU A 1009 -69.75 45.23 -67.18
C LEU A 1009 -70.56 46.38 -67.81
N VAL A 1010 -69.87 47.46 -68.17
CA VAL A 1010 -70.40 48.58 -68.94
C VAL A 1010 -69.79 48.52 -70.34
N ALA A 1011 -70.51 48.96 -71.38
CA ALA A 1011 -70.02 48.95 -72.76
C ALA A 1011 -68.67 49.70 -72.97
N THR A 1012 -68.27 50.54 -72.00
CA THR A 1012 -67.02 51.32 -71.99
C THR A 1012 -66.02 50.88 -70.91
N GLY A 1013 -66.32 49.84 -70.13
CA GLY A 1013 -65.47 49.35 -69.02
C GLY A 1013 -64.44 48.31 -69.45
N GLY A 1014 -63.51 47.98 -68.54
CA GLY A 1014 -62.54 46.90 -68.75
C GLY A 1014 -63.19 45.51 -68.89
N PRO A 1015 -62.49 44.53 -69.51
CA PRO A 1015 -63.04 43.19 -69.70
C PRO A 1015 -63.23 42.47 -68.36
N VAL A 1016 -64.46 42.04 -68.09
CA VAL A 1016 -64.80 41.22 -66.91
C VAL A 1016 -64.77 39.75 -67.29
N TRP A 1017 -64.13 38.93 -66.46
CA TRP A 1017 -63.97 37.49 -66.70
C TRP A 1017 -65.00 36.69 -65.93
N LEU A 1018 -65.95 36.08 -66.65
CA LEU A 1018 -66.91 35.12 -66.11
C LEU A 1018 -66.50 33.70 -66.53
N PRO A 1019 -66.63 32.69 -65.65
CA PRO A 1019 -66.32 31.31 -65.98
C PRO A 1019 -67.46 30.67 -66.80
N LEU A 1020 -67.62 31.11 -68.05
CA LEU A 1020 -68.68 30.68 -68.98
C LEU A 1020 -68.82 29.15 -69.05
N ASN A 1021 -67.71 28.42 -69.19
CA ASN A 1021 -67.75 26.95 -69.24
C ASN A 1021 -68.33 26.33 -67.96
N THR A 1022 -68.11 26.96 -66.79
CA THR A 1022 -68.67 26.48 -65.51
C THR A 1022 -70.17 26.77 -65.43
N VAL A 1023 -70.61 27.92 -65.95
CA VAL A 1023 -72.03 28.29 -66.03
C VAL A 1023 -72.77 27.40 -67.03
N GLU A 1024 -72.18 27.12 -68.20
CA GLU A 1024 -72.73 26.18 -69.18
C GLU A 1024 -72.87 24.77 -68.61
N LEU A 1025 -71.86 24.32 -67.85
CA LEU A 1025 -71.90 23.01 -67.20
C LEU A 1025 -72.95 22.96 -66.08
N LEU A 1026 -73.11 24.03 -65.30
CA LEU A 1026 -74.20 24.17 -64.33
C LEU A 1026 -75.57 24.12 -65.02
N LEU A 1027 -75.75 24.81 -66.14
CA LEU A 1027 -77.00 24.78 -66.91
C LEU A 1027 -77.27 23.38 -67.49
N ALA A 1028 -76.23 22.67 -67.93
CA ALA A 1028 -76.37 21.29 -68.42
C ALA A 1028 -76.79 20.33 -67.30
N GLU A 1029 -76.14 20.40 -66.13
CA GLU A 1029 -76.49 19.59 -64.96
C GLU A 1029 -77.88 19.93 -64.41
N LEU A 1030 -78.27 21.20 -64.39
CA LEU A 1030 -79.63 21.61 -64.05
C LEU A 1030 -80.67 21.06 -65.01
N ASN A 1031 -80.40 21.12 -66.33
CA ASN A 1031 -81.32 20.57 -67.32
C ASN A 1031 -81.50 19.06 -67.17
N TYR A 1032 -80.44 18.34 -66.77
CA TYR A 1032 -80.50 16.92 -66.45
C TYR A 1032 -81.26 16.66 -65.14
N ALA A 1033 -80.95 17.39 -64.07
CA ALA A 1033 -81.60 17.27 -62.77
C ALA A 1033 -83.09 17.67 -62.81
N ARG A 1034 -83.47 18.59 -63.70
CA ARG A 1034 -84.87 19.02 -63.95
C ARG A 1034 -85.76 17.85 -64.37
N ASP A 1035 -85.20 16.87 -65.07
CA ASP A 1035 -85.95 15.69 -65.51
C ASP A 1035 -86.14 14.68 -64.37
N GLU A 1036 -85.32 14.73 -63.31
CA GLU A 1036 -85.39 13.84 -62.13
C GLU A 1036 -86.12 14.45 -60.93
N ASP A 1037 -86.00 15.76 -60.67
CA ASP A 1037 -86.65 16.45 -59.54
C ASP A 1037 -87.22 17.82 -59.95
N SER A 1038 -88.50 18.04 -59.63
CA SER A 1038 -89.24 19.24 -60.04
C SER A 1038 -88.76 20.54 -59.38
N SER A 1039 -87.97 20.44 -58.30
CA SER A 1039 -87.41 21.58 -57.58
C SER A 1039 -86.36 22.38 -58.37
N TYR A 1040 -85.83 21.84 -59.47
CA TYR A 1040 -84.83 22.51 -60.32
C TYR A 1040 -85.44 23.25 -61.53
N ASN A 1041 -86.77 23.45 -61.55
CA ASN A 1041 -87.44 24.24 -62.61
C ASN A 1041 -87.39 25.77 -62.38
N GLU A 1042 -87.23 26.19 -61.12
CA GLU A 1042 -87.01 27.59 -60.73
C GLU A 1042 -85.53 27.93 -60.82
#